data_AF-A0A973B940-F1
#
_entry.id   AF-A0A973B940-F1
#
_cell.length_a   1.000
_cell.length_b   1.000
_cell.length_c   1.000
_cell.angle_alpha   90.00
_cell.angle_beta   90.00
_cell.angle_gamma   90.00
#
_symmetry.space_group_name_H-M   'P 1'
#
loop_
_entity.id
_entity.type
_entity.pdbx_description
1 polymer ?
#
loop_
_entity_poly.entity_id
_entity_poly.type
_entity_poly.pdbx_seq_one_letter_code
_entity_poly.pdbx_strand_id
1 'polypeptide(L)'
;MKKSVLILLLVFVFFSCEKDDFSNDLTNDSGTDDIAFQANFGQSITADFIGRVLDVENNAIQGARVSIDSEVVYTDHNGVFVINNAQVYEKFAYLKVGKEGYIEGSRALVPKTTGNNVVRVVLLEKEIVTTVDSGIPSSVGLTNGAKVEFQGDFVDAQGNQYNGQVQVSMHYLPPNQVSTFDQMPGMLLAQDTANNARMLETYGMLAVNLYSPSGQILNIAPTSTAVIHIPIDSSTPNSPEIIPLWYFDEDTGYWKEEGDLNKFGDKYVGEVSHFTWWNADLPMEFINLCFSLVSQMGMPSYNVVIKRDNGQVLFSGLTNEIGEECGLVPKDESLTVKIFSKCDDDLLDEVLIGPFSDDVSIEINVSLDDQLNQTNLQGLVSTCTGSPITQGYLYLLENYNGLHIGEPEVINIVDGQIDYDFNYCSGDEYSIIVYDIDAGSSTGVLPIQVTPGITNLGNILTCISVGGVYDGSRIFDSQQELLDFALLGYDTVTGYLSIGSYGEPWNNINDLSPLINIKEIQGSLTVIHSQLTSFSGLSNLETIGSYLNVIYNDSLENFIGLESLTSIGSLHVEYNSSFLSLDGLESLDNIETCIDIEGNNLLNSIQALAGVTNLSECGGNDNNALVISSDSLVSLSGLNNLSNVNGNIIINGALLNSVEPFSNLTNFTKRISISGTSLTSLVGLENLQNVQGIELTLNPLLTSLNGLENLISANSLWISYNDSLVDLTGLNNLTNIGSSLHIGQNSNLTSLEGLNSLASVDDSIWIGVFGPQVISRPNPNLTDFCAIEDVFILWNYDEVIIQNNAYNPTTWQMQNGYCSQ
;
A
#
# COMPACT_ATOMS: atom_id res chain seq x y z
N MET A 1 19.55 -13.62 53.24
CA MET A 1 20.22 -14.60 52.36
C MET A 1 19.18 -15.59 51.85
N LYS A 2 18.70 -15.38 50.61
CA LYS A 2 18.15 -16.39 49.70
C LYS A 2 18.09 -15.69 48.33
N LYS A 3 19.00 -16.05 47.44
CA LYS A 3 19.05 -15.59 46.05
C LYS A 3 18.13 -16.50 45.24
N SER A 4 17.08 -15.95 44.65
CA SER A 4 16.33 -16.61 43.58
C SER A 4 16.90 -16.12 42.25
N VAL A 5 17.43 -17.05 41.47
CA VAL A 5 17.94 -16.84 40.12
C VAL A 5 16.72 -16.87 39.19
N LEU A 6 16.41 -15.75 38.55
CA LEU A 6 15.44 -15.68 37.45
C LEU A 6 16.21 -16.01 36.17
N ILE A 7 15.90 -17.15 35.55
CA ILE A 7 16.43 -17.55 34.25
C ILE A 7 15.64 -16.75 33.21
N LEU A 8 16.31 -15.78 32.58
CA LEU A 8 15.80 -15.05 31.42
C LEU A 8 15.91 -16.00 30.22
N LEU A 9 14.78 -16.50 29.73
CA LEU A 9 14.70 -17.30 28.51
C LEU A 9 14.70 -16.31 27.34
N LEU A 10 15.88 -16.06 26.76
CA LEU A 10 16.02 -15.35 25.49
C LEU A 10 15.43 -16.24 24.39
N VAL A 11 14.23 -15.91 23.94
CA VAL A 11 13.67 -16.44 22.70
C VAL A 11 14.39 -15.71 21.57
N PHE A 12 15.42 -16.35 21.02
CA PHE A 12 15.97 -15.96 19.71
C PHE A 12 14.92 -16.30 18.67
N VAL A 13 14.21 -15.27 18.20
CA VAL A 13 13.48 -15.34 16.94
C VAL A 13 14.54 -15.45 15.86
N PHE A 14 14.72 -16.67 15.33
CA PHE A 14 15.45 -16.86 14.09
C PHE A 14 14.58 -16.26 12.99
N PHE A 15 14.88 -15.02 12.57
CA PHE A 15 14.57 -14.63 11.21
C PHE A 15 15.29 -15.62 10.30
N SER A 16 14.52 -16.52 9.70
CA SER A 16 14.97 -17.30 8.56
C SER A 16 15.14 -16.30 7.43
N CYS A 17 16.33 -15.72 7.27
CA CYS A 17 16.74 -15.29 5.93
C CYS A 17 16.71 -16.58 5.10
N GLU A 18 15.69 -16.72 4.26
CA GLU A 18 15.79 -17.59 3.11
C GLU A 18 17.07 -17.15 2.38
N LYS A 19 17.96 -18.11 2.13
CA LYS A 19 19.08 -17.82 1.26
C LYS A 19 18.45 -17.57 -0.10
N ASP A 20 18.48 -16.33 -0.56
CA ASP A 20 18.28 -16.05 -1.97
C ASP A 20 19.26 -16.96 -2.73
N ASP A 21 18.72 -17.90 -3.50
CA ASP A 21 19.45 -18.84 -4.35
C ASP A 21 20.06 -18.09 -5.55
N PHE A 22 20.81 -17.02 -5.30
CA PHE A 22 21.80 -16.53 -6.25
C PHE A 22 22.96 -17.52 -6.22
N SER A 23 22.94 -18.49 -7.12
CA SER A 23 24.13 -19.28 -7.41
C SER A 23 25.22 -18.33 -7.92
N ASN A 24 26.12 -17.91 -7.02
CA ASN A 24 27.46 -17.42 -7.36
C ASN A 24 28.35 -18.57 -7.88
N ASP A 25 27.79 -19.51 -8.64
CA ASP A 25 28.59 -20.48 -9.39
C ASP A 25 28.99 -19.84 -10.71
N LEU A 26 29.96 -18.93 -10.62
CA LEU A 26 31.00 -18.87 -11.65
C LEU A 26 31.84 -20.16 -11.55
N THR A 27 31.22 -21.32 -11.79
CA THR A 27 31.99 -22.46 -12.26
C THR A 27 32.46 -22.08 -13.65
N ASN A 28 33.77 -21.83 -13.77
CA ASN A 28 34.51 -21.79 -15.04
C ASN A 28 34.32 -23.11 -15.79
N ASP A 29 33.15 -23.33 -16.36
CA ASP A 29 32.90 -24.27 -17.43
C ASP A 29 32.33 -23.50 -18.62
N SER A 30 32.99 -22.39 -18.97
CA SER A 30 32.82 -21.83 -20.30
C SER A 30 33.35 -22.87 -21.28
N GLY A 31 32.43 -23.58 -21.93
CA GLY A 31 32.75 -24.43 -23.06
C GLY A 31 33.58 -23.63 -24.06
N THR A 32 34.40 -24.30 -24.86
CA THR A 32 35.23 -23.66 -25.89
C THR A 32 34.43 -22.80 -26.87
N ASP A 33 33.12 -23.04 -26.96
CA ASP A 33 32.19 -22.36 -27.87
C ASP A 33 31.69 -21.02 -27.29
N ASP A 34 31.52 -20.89 -25.96
CA ASP A 34 31.16 -19.61 -25.32
C ASP A 34 32.31 -18.59 -25.41
N ILE A 35 33.56 -19.04 -25.30
CA ILE A 35 34.74 -18.19 -25.48
C ILE A 35 34.83 -17.66 -26.92
N ALA A 36 34.40 -18.45 -27.91
CA ALA A 36 34.39 -18.02 -29.30
C ALA A 36 33.30 -16.97 -29.57
N PHE A 37 32.13 -17.10 -28.94
CA PHE A 37 31.04 -16.12 -29.06
C PHE A 37 31.36 -14.79 -28.38
N GLN A 38 32.00 -14.82 -27.21
CA GLN A 38 32.44 -13.63 -26.48
C GLN A 38 33.38 -12.73 -27.28
N ALA A 39 34.07 -13.26 -28.31
CA ALA A 39 34.89 -12.46 -29.20
C ALA A 39 34.10 -11.33 -29.91
N ASN A 40 32.77 -11.45 -30.01
CA ASN A 40 31.90 -10.41 -30.57
C ASN A 40 31.75 -9.19 -29.65
N PHE A 41 32.09 -9.30 -28.35
CA PHE A 41 31.86 -8.25 -27.35
C PHE A 41 32.95 -7.17 -27.33
N GLY A 42 34.10 -7.42 -27.98
CA GLY A 42 35.24 -6.49 -27.99
C GLY A 42 36.13 -6.65 -26.76
N GLN A 43 36.94 -5.63 -26.47
CA GLN A 43 37.83 -5.63 -25.29
C GLN A 43 37.07 -5.32 -24.00
N SER A 44 37.68 -5.64 -22.86
CA SER A 44 37.18 -5.21 -21.56
C SER A 44 37.49 -3.73 -21.32
N ILE A 45 36.50 -3.00 -20.83
CA ILE A 45 36.53 -1.57 -20.50
C ILE A 45 35.86 -1.31 -19.14
N THR A 46 35.99 -0.09 -18.64
CA THR A 46 35.22 0.41 -17.50
C THR A 46 34.16 1.40 -17.97
N ALA A 47 32.97 1.32 -17.39
CA ALA A 47 31.90 2.29 -17.62
C ALA A 47 31.09 2.55 -16.34
N ASP A 48 30.50 3.73 -16.26
CA ASP A 48 29.60 4.13 -15.17
C ASP A 48 28.14 3.90 -15.58
N PHE A 49 27.32 3.47 -14.64
CA PHE A 49 25.91 3.15 -14.83
C PHE A 49 25.06 3.83 -13.75
N ILE A 50 23.97 4.46 -14.18
CA ILE A 50 22.92 4.96 -13.30
C ILE A 50 21.58 4.52 -13.88
N GLY A 51 20.60 4.23 -13.04
CA GLY A 51 19.33 3.79 -13.58
C GLY A 51 18.21 3.71 -12.57
N ARG A 52 17.02 3.38 -13.08
CA ARG A 52 15.81 3.17 -12.29
C ARG A 52 15.23 1.79 -12.54
N VAL A 53 14.79 1.15 -11.45
CA VAL A 53 13.99 -0.09 -11.48
C VAL A 53 12.55 0.25 -11.11
N LEU A 54 11.64 -0.09 -12.00
CA LEU A 54 10.23 0.26 -11.94
C LEU A 54 9.33 -0.97 -12.08
N ASP A 55 8.07 -0.87 -11.65
CA ASP A 55 7.01 -1.81 -12.05
C ASP A 55 6.35 -1.38 -13.37
N VAL A 56 5.33 -2.12 -13.81
CA VAL A 56 4.63 -1.84 -15.08
C VAL A 56 3.74 -0.59 -15.04
N GLU A 57 3.41 -0.12 -13.83
CA GLU A 57 2.73 1.15 -13.55
C GLU A 57 3.69 2.34 -13.44
N ASN A 58 5.00 2.11 -13.57
CA ASN A 58 6.11 3.07 -13.40
C ASN A 58 6.37 3.52 -11.96
N ASN A 59 5.91 2.78 -10.96
CA ASN A 59 6.30 3.03 -9.57
C ASN A 59 7.72 2.52 -9.33
N ALA A 60 8.43 3.23 -8.46
CA ALA A 60 9.78 2.87 -8.04
C ALA A 60 9.81 1.57 -7.23
N ILE A 61 10.67 0.62 -7.61
CA ILE A 61 10.89 -0.60 -6.82
C ILE A 61 12.09 -0.40 -5.91
N GLN A 62 11.83 -0.23 -4.61
CA GLN A 62 12.86 -0.12 -3.58
C GLN A 62 13.52 -1.45 -3.25
N GLY A 63 14.84 -1.44 -3.04
CA GLY A 63 15.60 -2.59 -2.57
C GLY A 63 15.67 -3.73 -3.58
N ALA A 64 15.48 -3.45 -4.87
CA ALA A 64 15.80 -4.38 -5.94
C ALA A 64 17.31 -4.55 -6.01
N ARG A 65 17.78 -5.80 -6.04
CA ARG A 65 19.20 -6.14 -6.19
C ARG A 65 19.59 -5.94 -7.65
N VAL A 66 20.52 -5.04 -7.92
CA VAL A 66 21.06 -4.77 -9.26
C VAL A 66 22.51 -5.24 -9.31
N SER A 67 22.87 -6.01 -10.35
CA SER A 67 24.25 -6.45 -10.53
C SER A 67 24.74 -6.34 -11.96
N ILE A 68 25.98 -5.88 -12.12
CA ILE A 68 26.74 -5.86 -13.38
C ILE A 68 28.09 -6.53 -13.08
N ASP A 69 28.39 -7.63 -13.76
CA ASP A 69 29.55 -8.48 -13.47
C ASP A 69 29.62 -8.86 -11.97
N SER A 70 30.69 -8.50 -11.24
CA SER A 70 30.82 -8.78 -9.81
C SER A 70 30.21 -7.71 -8.89
N GLU A 71 29.85 -6.54 -9.43
CA GLU A 71 29.32 -5.44 -8.63
C GLU A 71 27.85 -5.66 -8.32
N VAL A 72 27.46 -5.43 -7.07
CA VAL A 72 26.08 -5.59 -6.59
C VAL A 72 25.71 -4.38 -5.76
N VAL A 73 24.62 -3.73 -6.15
CA VAL A 73 24.00 -2.60 -5.43
C VAL A 73 22.51 -2.88 -5.24
N TYR A 74 21.86 -2.06 -4.44
CA TYR A 74 20.41 -2.14 -4.24
C TYR A 74 19.80 -0.79 -4.59
N THR A 75 18.61 -0.82 -5.18
CA THR A 75 17.88 0.40 -5.46
C THR A 75 17.43 1.07 -4.16
N ASP A 76 17.48 2.40 -4.15
CA ASP A 76 16.88 3.19 -3.08
C ASP A 76 15.34 3.27 -3.22
N HIS A 77 14.70 4.08 -2.37
CA HIS A 77 13.25 4.23 -2.36
C HIS A 77 12.67 4.90 -3.64
N ASN A 78 13.50 5.53 -4.47
CA ASN A 78 13.12 6.07 -5.78
C ASN A 78 13.38 5.07 -6.92
N GLY A 79 13.80 3.84 -6.57
CA GLY A 79 14.17 2.81 -7.52
C GLY A 79 15.53 3.06 -8.16
N VAL A 80 16.32 4.03 -7.66
CA VAL A 80 17.57 4.46 -8.29
C VAL A 80 18.73 3.58 -7.85
N PHE A 81 19.61 3.23 -8.80
CA PHE A 81 20.91 2.61 -8.52
C PHE A 81 22.03 3.38 -9.23
N VAL A 82 23.24 3.31 -8.66
CA VAL A 82 24.47 3.86 -9.24
C VAL A 82 25.59 2.82 -9.10
N ILE A 83 26.27 2.49 -10.21
CA ILE A 83 27.44 1.62 -10.24
C ILE A 83 28.54 2.34 -11.03
N ASN A 84 29.58 2.79 -10.36
CA ASN A 84 30.72 3.46 -10.98
C ASN A 84 31.85 2.47 -11.29
N ASN A 85 32.54 2.64 -12.42
CA ASN A 85 33.68 1.87 -12.87
C ASN A 85 33.43 0.35 -13.02
N ALA A 86 32.22 -0.05 -13.43
CA ALA A 86 31.90 -1.44 -13.68
C ALA A 86 32.76 -2.01 -14.83
N GLN A 87 33.27 -3.23 -14.66
CA GLN A 87 33.98 -3.95 -15.72
C GLN A 87 32.97 -4.54 -16.71
N VAL A 88 33.03 -4.10 -17.96
CA VAL A 88 32.14 -4.54 -19.05
C VAL A 88 32.94 -4.71 -20.34
N TYR A 89 32.30 -5.06 -21.45
CA TYR A 89 32.94 -5.15 -22.76
C TYR A 89 32.53 -3.98 -23.66
N GLU A 90 33.39 -3.59 -24.60
CA GLU A 90 33.18 -2.47 -25.54
C GLU A 90 31.83 -2.51 -26.26
N LYS A 91 31.28 -3.70 -26.51
CA LYS A 91 30.03 -3.92 -27.25
C LYS A 91 28.96 -4.65 -26.44
N PHE A 92 29.21 -4.91 -25.16
CA PHE A 92 28.27 -5.68 -24.33
C PHE A 92 28.49 -5.40 -22.84
N ALA A 93 27.49 -4.78 -22.22
CA ALA A 93 27.30 -4.73 -20.79
C ALA A 93 26.01 -5.48 -20.45
N TYR A 94 26.03 -6.28 -19.39
CA TYR A 94 24.89 -7.06 -18.95
C TYR A 94 24.57 -6.80 -17.47
N LEU A 95 23.35 -6.39 -17.22
CA LEU A 95 22.81 -5.99 -15.93
C LEU A 95 21.66 -6.91 -15.55
N LYS A 96 21.69 -7.48 -14.35
CA LYS A 96 20.60 -8.28 -13.77
C LYS A 96 19.91 -7.52 -12.64
N VAL A 97 18.61 -7.71 -12.50
CA VAL A 97 17.78 -7.13 -11.45
C VAL A 97 16.89 -8.20 -10.82
N GLY A 98 16.95 -8.33 -9.50
CA GLY A 98 16.11 -9.26 -8.75
C GLY A 98 15.37 -8.56 -7.60
N LYS A 99 14.09 -8.92 -7.41
CA LYS A 99 13.26 -8.48 -6.29
C LYS A 99 12.24 -9.58 -5.97
N GLU A 100 12.07 -9.90 -4.69
CA GLU A 100 11.03 -10.84 -4.26
C GLU A 100 9.64 -10.34 -4.71
N GLY A 101 8.81 -11.27 -5.19
CA GLY A 101 7.49 -10.96 -5.74
C GLY A 101 7.50 -10.60 -7.24
N TYR A 102 8.68 -10.45 -7.85
CA TYR A 102 8.84 -10.19 -9.28
C TYR A 102 9.59 -11.34 -9.96
N ILE A 103 9.42 -11.46 -11.28
CA ILE A 103 10.33 -12.30 -12.07
C ILE A 103 11.68 -11.58 -12.22
N GLU A 104 12.77 -12.34 -12.40
CA GLU A 104 14.08 -11.73 -12.62
C GLU A 104 14.08 -10.89 -13.91
N GLY A 105 14.53 -9.64 -13.79
CA GLY A 105 14.68 -8.72 -14.90
C GLY A 105 16.13 -8.57 -15.30
N SER A 106 16.39 -8.11 -16.52
CA SER A 106 17.75 -7.79 -16.96
C SER A 106 17.77 -6.81 -18.13
N ARG A 107 18.92 -6.18 -18.35
CA ARG A 107 19.19 -5.34 -19.51
C ARG A 107 20.59 -5.62 -20.05
N ALA A 108 20.72 -5.61 -21.36
CA ALA A 108 22.01 -5.56 -22.02
C ALA A 108 22.06 -4.36 -22.97
N LEU A 109 23.25 -3.79 -23.13
CA LEU A 109 23.46 -2.64 -24.01
C LEU A 109 24.90 -2.58 -24.49
N VAL A 110 25.15 -1.75 -25.50
CA VAL A 110 26.50 -1.33 -25.89
C VAL A 110 26.91 -0.18 -24.97
N PRO A 111 27.88 -0.39 -24.05
CA PRO A 111 28.21 0.64 -23.06
C PRO A 111 29.00 1.79 -23.70
N LYS A 112 28.68 3.00 -23.24
CA LYS A 112 29.37 4.25 -23.58
C LYS A 112 30.58 4.40 -22.65
N THR A 113 31.73 4.80 -23.22
CA THR A 113 33.00 5.00 -22.48
C THR A 113 33.16 6.39 -21.88
N THR A 114 32.25 7.31 -22.21
CA THR A 114 32.21 8.69 -21.73
C THR A 114 30.83 8.99 -21.19
N GLY A 115 30.74 9.70 -20.06
CA GLY A 115 29.46 9.96 -19.39
C GLY A 115 28.91 8.73 -18.68
N ASN A 116 27.64 8.79 -18.29
CA ASN A 116 26.95 7.70 -17.62
C ASN A 116 26.09 6.91 -18.60
N ASN A 117 26.01 5.59 -18.38
CA ASN A 117 25.03 4.75 -19.05
C ASN A 117 23.74 4.77 -18.23
N VAL A 118 22.72 5.46 -18.75
CA VAL A 118 21.40 5.54 -18.12
C VAL A 118 20.60 4.27 -18.48
N VAL A 119 20.16 3.52 -17.47
CA VAL A 119 19.45 2.25 -17.67
C VAL A 119 18.08 2.30 -17.00
N ARG A 120 17.05 1.88 -17.74
CA ARG A 120 15.68 1.70 -17.23
C ARG A 120 15.34 0.22 -17.24
N VAL A 121 14.84 -0.30 -16.12
CA VAL A 121 14.41 -1.70 -15.99
C VAL A 121 13.01 -1.76 -15.42
N VAL A 122 12.06 -2.28 -16.20
CA VAL A 122 10.72 -2.61 -15.70
C VAL A 122 10.69 -4.08 -15.28
N LEU A 123 10.37 -4.35 -14.02
CA LEU A 123 10.15 -5.71 -13.51
C LEU A 123 8.69 -6.10 -13.69
N LEU A 124 8.45 -7.37 -14.03
CA LEU A 124 7.10 -7.92 -14.11
C LEU A 124 6.79 -8.68 -12.82
N GLU A 125 5.61 -8.43 -12.25
CA GLU A 125 5.17 -9.13 -11.04
C GLU A 125 5.03 -10.64 -11.26
N LYS A 126 5.26 -11.41 -10.21
CA LYS A 126 5.04 -12.86 -10.18
C LYS A 126 3.54 -13.17 -10.02
N GLU A 127 2.75 -12.83 -11.03
CA GLU A 127 1.33 -13.15 -11.04
C GLU A 127 1.13 -14.65 -11.31
N ILE A 128 0.44 -15.35 -10.40
CA ILE A 128 0.10 -16.76 -10.57
C ILE A 128 -1.19 -16.87 -11.40
N VAL A 129 -1.04 -17.23 -12.68
CA VAL A 129 -2.15 -17.45 -13.60
C VAL A 129 -3.02 -18.63 -13.15
N THR A 130 -2.36 -19.73 -12.78
CA THR A 130 -3.03 -20.92 -12.23
C THR A 130 -2.06 -21.86 -11.52
N THR A 131 -2.59 -22.86 -10.82
CA THR A 131 -1.81 -23.94 -10.21
C THR A 131 -2.15 -25.27 -10.90
N VAL A 132 -1.12 -26.03 -11.27
CA VAL A 132 -1.23 -27.35 -11.91
C VAL A 132 -0.61 -28.43 -11.03
N ASP A 133 -0.97 -29.69 -11.25
CA ASP A 133 -0.45 -30.82 -10.47
C ASP A 133 0.63 -31.58 -11.25
N SER A 134 1.75 -31.91 -10.60
CA SER A 134 2.77 -32.79 -11.15
C SER A 134 2.20 -34.19 -11.49
N GLY A 135 2.68 -34.78 -12.58
CA GLY A 135 2.23 -36.05 -13.14
C GLY A 135 0.93 -36.00 -13.95
N ILE A 136 0.32 -34.82 -14.12
CA ILE A 136 -0.92 -34.64 -14.89
C ILE A 136 -0.68 -33.64 -16.03
N PRO A 137 -0.96 -34.00 -17.30
CA PRO A 137 -0.94 -33.03 -18.38
C PRO A 137 -1.92 -31.89 -18.14
N SER A 138 -1.47 -30.66 -18.32
CA SER A 138 -2.25 -29.45 -18.05
C SER A 138 -2.09 -28.41 -19.15
N SER A 139 -2.97 -27.42 -19.15
CA SER A 139 -2.97 -26.34 -20.13
C SER A 139 -3.26 -25.04 -19.40
N VAL A 140 -2.36 -24.06 -19.54
CA VAL A 140 -2.44 -22.74 -18.93
C VAL A 140 -2.45 -21.70 -20.04
N GLY A 141 -3.31 -20.69 -19.95
CA GLY A 141 -3.41 -19.67 -21.00
C GLY A 141 -3.83 -18.31 -20.46
N LEU A 142 -3.39 -17.27 -21.16
CA LEU A 142 -3.70 -15.88 -20.92
C LEU A 142 -4.87 -15.44 -21.82
N THR A 143 -5.50 -14.33 -21.45
CA THR A 143 -6.62 -13.73 -22.21
C THR A 143 -6.21 -13.19 -23.58
N ASN A 144 -4.92 -12.85 -23.76
CA ASN A 144 -4.33 -12.41 -25.02
C ASN A 144 -4.06 -13.55 -26.03
N GLY A 145 -4.34 -14.82 -25.66
CA GLY A 145 -4.19 -15.98 -26.51
C GLY A 145 -2.88 -16.76 -26.32
N ALA A 146 -1.93 -16.24 -25.54
CA ALA A 146 -0.71 -16.98 -25.18
C ALA A 146 -1.07 -18.18 -24.32
N LYS A 147 -0.39 -19.31 -24.54
CA LYS A 147 -0.75 -20.59 -23.91
C LYS A 147 0.45 -21.52 -23.78
N VAL A 148 0.47 -22.32 -22.72
CA VAL A 148 1.42 -23.42 -22.52
C VAL A 148 0.66 -24.71 -22.21
N GLU A 149 1.04 -25.81 -22.84
CA GLU A 149 0.56 -27.16 -22.55
C GLU A 149 1.69 -28.00 -21.95
N PHE A 150 1.53 -28.42 -20.70
CA PHE A 150 2.50 -29.21 -19.95
C PHE A 150 2.16 -30.70 -20.01
N GLN A 151 3.16 -31.58 -20.02
CA GLN A 151 2.97 -33.03 -19.86
C GLN A 151 2.89 -33.46 -18.38
N GLY A 152 3.32 -32.60 -17.45
CA GLY A 152 3.23 -32.81 -16.00
C GLY A 152 4.53 -33.22 -15.32
N ASP A 153 5.64 -33.38 -16.03
CA ASP A 153 6.94 -33.73 -15.44
C ASP A 153 7.73 -32.46 -15.08
N PHE A 154 7.92 -32.22 -13.79
CA PHE A 154 8.63 -31.04 -13.25
C PHE A 154 9.86 -31.44 -12.43
N VAL A 155 10.83 -30.54 -12.35
CA VAL A 155 12.07 -30.67 -11.57
C VAL A 155 12.34 -29.41 -10.75
N ASP A 156 13.11 -29.54 -9.68
CA ASP A 156 13.70 -28.41 -8.98
C ASP A 156 14.93 -27.84 -9.70
N ALA A 157 15.47 -26.73 -9.19
CA ALA A 157 16.69 -26.09 -9.69
C ALA A 157 17.93 -27.00 -9.68
N GLN A 158 17.94 -28.09 -8.89
CA GLN A 158 19.02 -29.08 -8.87
C GLN A 158 18.76 -30.27 -9.82
N GLY A 159 17.66 -30.24 -10.58
CA GLY A 159 17.25 -31.27 -11.51
C GLY A 159 16.60 -32.49 -10.87
N ASN A 160 16.27 -32.47 -9.58
CA ASN A 160 15.54 -33.56 -8.95
C ASN A 160 14.06 -33.50 -9.31
N GLN A 161 13.42 -34.66 -9.47
CA GLN A 161 12.00 -34.74 -9.80
C GLN A 161 11.14 -34.11 -8.70
N TYR A 162 10.28 -33.17 -9.11
CA TYR A 162 9.34 -32.50 -8.23
C TYR A 162 7.95 -33.14 -8.32
N ASN A 163 7.41 -33.52 -7.16
CA ASN A 163 6.10 -34.18 -7.03
C ASN A 163 5.21 -33.35 -6.11
N GLY A 164 4.47 -32.40 -6.68
CA GLY A 164 3.60 -31.51 -5.95
C GLY A 164 2.81 -30.58 -6.86
N GLN A 165 2.16 -29.58 -6.26
CA GLN A 165 1.54 -28.49 -6.99
C GLN A 165 2.59 -27.55 -7.57
N VAL A 166 2.33 -27.02 -8.76
CA VAL A 166 3.18 -26.08 -9.49
C VAL A 166 2.35 -24.85 -9.81
N GLN A 167 2.74 -23.71 -9.24
CA GLN A 167 2.20 -22.40 -9.55
C GLN A 167 2.84 -21.89 -10.83
N VAL A 168 2.03 -21.49 -11.80
CA VAL A 168 2.47 -21.07 -13.13
C VAL A 168 2.27 -19.56 -13.27
N SER A 169 3.35 -18.84 -13.51
CA SER A 169 3.34 -17.43 -13.90
C SER A 169 3.68 -17.32 -15.38
N MET A 170 2.98 -16.45 -16.12
CA MET A 170 3.18 -16.25 -17.55
C MET A 170 3.00 -14.79 -17.93
N HIS A 171 3.92 -14.27 -18.74
CA HIS A 171 3.85 -12.91 -19.31
C HIS A 171 4.12 -12.94 -20.81
N TYR A 172 3.27 -12.28 -21.59
CA TYR A 172 3.45 -12.15 -23.03
C TYR A 172 3.77 -10.69 -23.38
N LEU A 173 4.89 -10.47 -24.06
CA LEU A 173 5.26 -9.16 -24.58
C LEU A 173 4.97 -9.10 -26.09
N PRO A 174 4.02 -8.26 -26.53
CA PRO A 174 3.73 -8.08 -27.95
C PRO A 174 4.85 -7.32 -28.67
N PRO A 175 5.18 -7.65 -29.91
CA PRO A 175 6.17 -6.90 -30.69
C PRO A 175 5.69 -5.46 -30.97
N ASN A 176 6.63 -4.61 -31.39
CA ASN A 176 6.37 -3.21 -31.81
C ASN A 176 5.78 -2.26 -30.77
N GLN A 177 5.77 -2.64 -29.48
CA GLN A 177 5.43 -1.72 -28.39
C GLN A 177 6.69 -1.14 -27.76
N VAL A 178 6.67 0.15 -27.43
CA VAL A 178 7.79 0.82 -26.72
C VAL A 178 8.08 0.11 -25.41
N SER A 179 7.03 -0.19 -24.63
CA SER A 179 7.14 -0.88 -23.33
C SER A 179 7.79 -2.27 -23.42
N THR A 180 7.74 -2.94 -24.57
CA THR A 180 8.41 -4.24 -24.74
C THR A 180 9.93 -4.11 -24.63
N PHE A 181 10.51 -3.00 -25.13
CA PHE A 181 11.95 -2.77 -25.02
C PHE A 181 12.38 -2.44 -23.58
N ASP A 182 11.47 -1.88 -22.78
CA ASP A 182 11.66 -1.62 -21.35
C ASP A 182 11.41 -2.83 -20.45
N GLN A 183 10.71 -3.87 -20.94
CA GLN A 183 10.33 -5.06 -20.18
C GLN A 183 11.12 -6.32 -20.56
N MET A 184 11.56 -6.45 -21.82
CA MET A 184 12.26 -7.64 -22.31
C MET A 184 13.60 -7.89 -21.58
N PRO A 185 14.07 -9.13 -21.45
CA PRO A 185 15.38 -9.37 -20.88
C PRO A 185 16.51 -9.00 -21.86
N GLY A 186 17.65 -8.58 -21.31
CA GLY A 186 18.87 -8.35 -22.08
C GLY A 186 18.71 -7.34 -23.21
N MET A 187 19.16 -7.76 -24.40
CA MET A 187 18.98 -7.07 -25.69
C MET A 187 18.74 -8.13 -26.77
N LEU A 188 18.35 -7.71 -27.97
CA LEU A 188 18.08 -8.61 -29.11
C LEU A 188 19.35 -9.16 -29.79
N LEU A 189 20.39 -9.46 -29.01
CA LEU A 189 21.61 -10.16 -29.43
C LEU A 189 21.44 -11.66 -29.18
N ALA A 190 21.81 -12.48 -30.17
CA ALA A 190 21.60 -13.91 -30.11
C ALA A 190 22.78 -14.73 -30.68
N GLN A 191 22.86 -15.97 -30.23
CA GLN A 191 23.75 -17.01 -30.74
C GLN A 191 22.93 -18.06 -31.49
N ASP A 192 23.19 -18.21 -32.80
CA ASP A 192 22.56 -19.26 -33.61
C ASP A 192 23.16 -20.65 -33.33
N THR A 193 22.50 -21.70 -33.81
CA THR A 193 22.96 -23.11 -33.65
C THR A 193 24.35 -23.41 -34.26
N ALA A 194 24.89 -22.49 -35.07
CA ALA A 194 26.23 -22.56 -35.64
C ALA A 194 27.24 -21.63 -34.91
N ASN A 195 26.88 -21.13 -33.72
CA ASN A 195 27.65 -20.22 -32.87
C ASN A 195 27.94 -18.84 -33.49
N ASN A 196 27.18 -18.42 -34.51
CA ASN A 196 27.31 -17.07 -35.05
C ASN A 196 26.45 -16.09 -34.26
N ALA A 197 26.95 -14.86 -34.13
CA ALA A 197 26.16 -13.76 -33.60
C ALA A 197 25.09 -13.33 -34.60
N ARG A 198 23.87 -13.17 -34.10
CA ARG A 198 22.70 -12.66 -34.82
C ARG A 198 22.08 -11.53 -34.02
N MET A 199 21.47 -10.58 -34.71
CA MET A 199 20.44 -9.77 -34.08
C MET A 199 19.07 -10.39 -34.35
N LEU A 200 18.14 -10.16 -33.46
CA LEU A 200 16.78 -10.67 -33.58
C LEU A 200 15.79 -9.57 -33.99
N GLU A 201 14.88 -9.88 -34.90
CA GLU A 201 13.64 -9.14 -35.13
C GLU A 201 12.49 -9.87 -34.45
N THR A 202 11.84 -9.22 -33.49
CA THR A 202 10.84 -9.89 -32.65
C THR A 202 9.43 -9.95 -33.23
N TYR A 203 8.80 -11.12 -33.05
CA TYR A 203 7.37 -11.33 -33.31
C TYR A 203 6.57 -11.67 -32.03
N GLY A 204 7.24 -11.63 -30.87
CA GLY A 204 6.60 -11.77 -29.56
C GLY A 204 7.39 -12.66 -28.61
N MET A 205 7.42 -12.25 -27.34
CA MET A 205 8.11 -12.96 -26.26
C MET A 205 7.12 -13.54 -25.26
N LEU A 206 7.48 -14.67 -24.66
CA LEU A 206 6.73 -15.34 -23.61
C LEU A 206 7.66 -15.71 -22.47
N ALA A 207 7.47 -15.09 -21.31
CA ALA A 207 8.04 -15.56 -20.05
C ALA A 207 7.12 -16.62 -19.44
N VAL A 208 7.70 -17.71 -18.95
CA VAL A 208 6.99 -18.72 -18.18
C VAL A 208 7.85 -19.08 -16.99
N ASN A 209 7.36 -18.84 -15.78
CA ASN A 209 8.08 -19.12 -14.55
C ASN A 209 7.25 -20.07 -13.69
N LEU A 210 7.90 -21.13 -13.19
CA LEU A 210 7.26 -22.19 -12.43
C LEU A 210 7.76 -22.18 -10.99
N TYR A 211 6.83 -22.30 -10.04
CA TYR A 211 7.16 -22.26 -8.62
C TYR A 211 6.43 -23.33 -7.84
N SER A 212 7.06 -23.83 -6.78
CA SER A 212 6.35 -24.56 -5.73
C SER A 212 5.50 -23.59 -4.89
N PRO A 213 4.48 -24.06 -4.14
CA PRO A 213 3.76 -23.23 -3.17
C PRO A 213 4.66 -22.63 -2.07
N SER A 214 5.86 -23.18 -1.87
CA SER A 214 6.87 -22.63 -0.94
C SER A 214 7.84 -21.67 -1.62
N GLY A 215 7.60 -21.24 -2.85
CA GLY A 215 8.43 -20.23 -3.53
C GLY A 215 9.61 -20.79 -4.34
N GLN A 216 10.06 -22.02 -4.08
CA GLN A 216 11.15 -22.67 -4.83
C GLN A 216 10.90 -22.64 -6.35
N ILE A 217 11.91 -22.22 -7.12
CA ILE A 217 11.90 -22.21 -8.59
C ILE A 217 11.92 -23.65 -9.11
N LEU A 218 11.05 -23.91 -10.09
CA LEU A 218 10.90 -25.20 -10.76
C LEU A 218 11.13 -25.04 -12.27
N ASN A 219 11.38 -26.15 -12.94
CA ASN A 219 11.38 -26.24 -14.40
C ASN A 219 10.69 -27.53 -14.86
N ILE A 220 10.51 -27.73 -16.16
CA ILE A 220 10.10 -29.03 -16.71
C ILE A 220 11.30 -29.98 -16.74
N ALA A 221 11.04 -31.29 -16.60
CA ALA A 221 12.10 -32.28 -16.63
C ALA A 221 12.80 -32.29 -18.01
N PRO A 222 14.14 -32.39 -18.11
CA PRO A 222 14.86 -32.37 -19.39
C PRO A 222 14.47 -33.49 -20.38
N THR A 223 13.77 -34.52 -19.91
CA THR A 223 13.24 -35.61 -20.75
C THR A 223 11.80 -35.40 -21.20
N SER A 224 11.15 -34.32 -20.75
CA SER A 224 9.80 -33.91 -21.10
C SER A 224 9.86 -32.69 -22.03
N THR A 225 8.77 -32.45 -22.75
CA THR A 225 8.57 -31.21 -23.49
C THR A 225 7.29 -30.52 -23.03
N ALA A 226 7.16 -29.24 -23.33
CA ALA A 226 5.90 -28.51 -23.26
C ALA A 226 5.61 -27.88 -24.62
N VAL A 227 4.33 -27.62 -24.92
CA VAL A 227 3.94 -26.93 -26.17
C VAL A 227 3.61 -25.48 -25.83
N ILE A 228 4.30 -24.53 -26.45
CA ILE A 228 4.00 -23.11 -26.29
C ILE A 228 3.19 -22.60 -27.48
N HIS A 229 2.32 -21.63 -27.21
CA HIS A 229 1.57 -20.89 -28.21
C HIS A 229 1.85 -19.40 -28.01
N ILE A 230 2.49 -18.78 -29.00
CA ILE A 230 2.76 -17.34 -29.02
C ILE A 230 1.77 -16.69 -30.00
N PRO A 231 0.93 -15.74 -29.55
CA PRO A 231 0.01 -15.02 -30.43
C PRO A 231 0.74 -14.29 -31.55
N ILE A 232 0.14 -14.23 -32.75
CA ILE A 232 0.63 -13.37 -33.83
C ILE A 232 -0.04 -12.01 -33.67
N ASP A 233 0.74 -11.03 -33.23
CA ASP A 233 0.24 -9.68 -33.03
C ASP A 233 -0.13 -9.01 -34.36
N SER A 234 -1.22 -8.24 -34.35
CA SER A 234 -1.74 -7.54 -35.53
C SER A 234 -0.75 -6.53 -36.13
N SER A 235 0.23 -6.05 -35.36
CA SER A 235 1.31 -5.18 -35.80
C SER A 235 2.36 -5.88 -36.68
N THR A 236 2.33 -7.22 -36.78
CA THR A 236 3.27 -8.03 -37.58
C THR A 236 2.58 -8.73 -38.77
N PRO A 237 2.00 -7.98 -39.73
CA PRO A 237 1.17 -8.55 -40.80
C PRO A 237 1.93 -9.49 -41.75
N ASN A 238 3.27 -9.43 -41.77
CA ASN A 238 4.14 -10.24 -42.62
C ASN A 238 4.75 -11.46 -41.90
N SER A 239 4.09 -11.93 -40.83
CA SER A 239 4.51 -13.09 -40.04
C SER A 239 4.72 -14.36 -40.89
N PRO A 240 5.93 -14.96 -40.89
CA PRO A 240 6.27 -16.14 -41.71
C PRO A 240 5.52 -17.42 -41.28
N GLU A 241 5.52 -18.45 -42.14
CA GLU A 241 4.89 -19.75 -41.82
C GLU A 241 5.67 -20.57 -40.77
N ILE A 242 7.00 -20.44 -40.75
CA ILE A 242 7.90 -21.04 -39.76
C ILE A 242 8.81 -19.94 -39.25
N ILE A 243 9.02 -19.89 -37.93
CA ILE A 243 9.89 -18.90 -37.29
C ILE A 243 10.83 -19.60 -36.29
N PRO A 244 12.14 -19.28 -36.29
CA PRO A 244 13.07 -19.79 -35.28
C PRO A 244 12.66 -19.40 -33.87
N LEU A 245 12.93 -20.29 -32.92
CA LEU A 245 12.62 -20.10 -31.51
C LEU A 245 13.89 -19.88 -30.72
N TRP A 246 13.87 -18.92 -29.79
CA TRP A 246 15.03 -18.50 -29.04
C TRP A 246 14.70 -18.46 -27.55
N TYR A 247 15.58 -19.01 -26.71
CA TYR A 247 15.48 -18.83 -25.27
C TYR A 247 16.48 -17.80 -24.78
N PHE A 248 16.12 -17.03 -23.75
CA PHE A 248 17.09 -16.15 -23.09
C PHE A 248 17.90 -16.94 -22.08
N ASP A 249 19.22 -16.87 -22.19
CA ASP A 249 20.15 -17.42 -21.20
C ASP A 249 20.43 -16.35 -20.15
N GLU A 250 19.80 -16.50 -18.99
CA GLU A 250 19.87 -15.54 -17.87
C GLU A 250 21.27 -15.49 -17.24
N ASP A 251 22.15 -16.45 -17.50
CA ASP A 251 23.53 -16.41 -17.02
C ASP A 251 24.42 -15.60 -17.96
N THR A 252 24.29 -15.82 -19.27
CA THR A 252 25.15 -15.18 -20.26
C THR A 252 24.61 -13.85 -20.79
N GLY A 253 23.31 -13.59 -20.64
CA GLY A 253 22.66 -12.32 -20.98
C GLY A 253 22.30 -12.13 -22.45
N TYR A 254 22.24 -13.21 -23.24
CA TYR A 254 21.90 -13.18 -24.66
C TYR A 254 21.02 -14.38 -25.04
N TRP A 255 20.33 -14.26 -26.18
CA TRP A 255 19.41 -15.28 -26.66
C TRP A 255 20.14 -16.44 -27.34
N LYS A 256 19.64 -17.67 -27.22
CA LYS A 256 20.18 -18.88 -27.86
C LYS A 256 19.10 -19.57 -28.67
N GLU A 257 19.44 -19.96 -29.89
CA GLU A 257 18.50 -20.64 -30.81
C GLU A 257 18.19 -22.06 -30.32
N GLU A 258 16.92 -22.37 -30.13
CA GLU A 258 16.44 -23.73 -29.85
C GLU A 258 15.08 -23.99 -30.50
N GLY A 259 15.11 -24.69 -31.63
CA GLY A 259 13.90 -25.17 -32.31
C GLY A 259 13.23 -24.15 -33.23
N ASP A 260 11.99 -24.46 -33.60
CA ASP A 260 11.17 -23.66 -34.49
C ASP A 260 9.70 -23.69 -34.08
N LEU A 261 8.97 -22.62 -34.41
CA LEU A 261 7.52 -22.55 -34.28
C LEU A 261 6.85 -22.54 -35.64
N ASN A 262 5.72 -23.22 -35.73
CA ASN A 262 4.90 -23.30 -36.93
C ASN A 262 3.65 -22.43 -36.77
N LYS A 263 3.27 -21.71 -37.82
CA LYS A 263 2.09 -20.86 -37.83
C LYS A 263 0.80 -21.69 -37.93
N PHE A 264 -0.13 -21.45 -37.00
CA PHE A 264 -1.45 -22.08 -36.97
C PHE A 264 -2.53 -21.04 -36.73
N GLY A 265 -3.05 -20.45 -37.82
CA GLY A 265 -4.04 -19.39 -37.74
C GLY A 265 -3.41 -18.07 -37.27
N ASP A 266 -3.80 -17.63 -36.09
CA ASP A 266 -3.41 -16.37 -35.43
C ASP A 266 -2.32 -16.56 -34.36
N LYS A 267 -1.57 -17.66 -34.41
CA LYS A 267 -0.52 -17.98 -33.43
C LYS A 267 0.59 -18.85 -34.02
N TYR A 268 1.73 -18.81 -33.37
CA TYR A 268 2.86 -19.72 -33.52
C TYR A 268 2.82 -20.82 -32.47
N VAL A 269 3.13 -22.07 -32.86
CA VAL A 269 3.08 -23.24 -31.98
C VAL A 269 4.30 -24.13 -32.19
N GLY A 270 4.92 -24.57 -31.09
CA GLY A 270 6.06 -25.49 -31.10
C GLY A 270 6.39 -26.02 -29.70
N GLU A 271 7.39 -26.90 -29.64
CA GLU A 271 7.80 -27.58 -28.41
C GLU A 271 9.01 -26.89 -27.77
N VAL A 272 9.05 -26.85 -26.44
CA VAL A 272 10.17 -26.36 -25.62
C VAL A 272 10.61 -27.43 -24.62
N SER A 273 11.90 -27.43 -24.29
CA SER A 273 12.52 -28.41 -23.38
C SER A 273 12.78 -27.89 -21.96
N HIS A 274 12.67 -26.57 -21.77
CA HIS A 274 12.79 -25.88 -20.49
C HIS A 274 12.02 -24.55 -20.52
N PHE A 275 11.97 -23.86 -19.38
CA PHE A 275 11.42 -22.52 -19.29
C PHE A 275 12.43 -21.50 -18.75
N THR A 276 12.59 -20.44 -19.52
CA THR A 276 13.12 -19.12 -19.17
C THR A 276 12.22 -18.10 -19.88
N TRP A 277 12.80 -17.16 -20.63
CA TRP A 277 12.10 -16.40 -21.66
C TRP A 277 12.20 -17.08 -23.01
N TRP A 278 11.09 -17.17 -23.73
CA TRP A 278 11.04 -17.66 -25.11
C TRP A 278 10.66 -16.55 -26.07
N ASN A 279 11.26 -16.52 -27.25
CA ASN A 279 11.07 -15.46 -28.23
C ASN A 279 10.96 -16.03 -29.65
N ALA A 280 9.94 -15.59 -30.38
CA ALA A 280 9.63 -16.04 -31.74
C ALA A 280 10.20 -15.05 -32.76
N ASP A 281 11.44 -15.26 -33.21
CA ASP A 281 12.20 -14.19 -33.86
C ASP A 281 12.91 -14.62 -35.14
N LEU A 282 13.03 -13.67 -36.06
CA LEU A 282 13.82 -13.84 -37.28
C LEU A 282 15.26 -13.36 -37.05
N PRO A 283 16.28 -14.21 -37.30
CA PRO A 283 17.67 -13.82 -37.18
C PRO A 283 18.13 -12.98 -38.37
N MET A 284 18.98 -11.99 -38.11
CA MET A 284 19.61 -11.14 -39.12
C MET A 284 21.11 -10.99 -38.87
N GLU A 285 21.87 -10.82 -39.97
CA GLU A 285 23.21 -10.25 -39.90
C GLU A 285 23.11 -8.79 -39.45
N PHE A 286 24.04 -8.33 -38.64
CA PHE A 286 23.98 -7.00 -38.03
C PHE A 286 25.31 -6.25 -38.10
N ILE A 287 25.22 -4.95 -37.87
CA ILE A 287 26.34 -4.06 -37.57
C ILE A 287 26.00 -3.27 -36.30
N ASN A 288 27.02 -2.75 -35.62
CA ASN A 288 26.84 -1.78 -34.55
C ASN A 288 26.71 -0.39 -35.18
N LEU A 289 25.56 0.23 -35.00
CA LEU A 289 25.31 1.62 -35.38
C LEU A 289 25.38 2.47 -34.13
N CYS A 290 26.28 3.45 -34.14
CA CYS A 290 26.18 4.59 -33.24
C CYS A 290 25.74 5.81 -34.05
N PHE A 291 24.83 6.61 -33.52
CA PHE A 291 24.47 7.88 -34.14
C PHE A 291 24.42 9.00 -33.11
N SER A 292 24.77 10.21 -33.55
CA SER A 292 24.67 11.44 -32.78
C SER A 292 23.65 12.37 -33.44
N LEU A 293 22.70 12.88 -32.66
CA LEU A 293 21.69 13.84 -33.12
C LEU A 293 22.25 15.26 -33.06
N VAL A 294 22.34 15.92 -34.21
CA VAL A 294 22.91 17.27 -34.35
C VAL A 294 21.80 18.27 -34.66
N SER A 295 21.57 19.23 -33.76
CA SER A 295 20.63 20.34 -33.96
C SER A 295 21.34 21.70 -33.99
N GLN A 296 20.67 22.71 -34.55
CA GLN A 296 21.16 24.10 -34.53
C GLN A 296 21.24 24.69 -33.11
N MET A 297 20.62 24.05 -32.12
CA MET A 297 20.58 24.46 -30.71
C MET A 297 21.52 23.68 -29.78
N GLY A 298 22.16 22.61 -30.25
CA GLY A 298 22.91 21.66 -29.42
C GLY A 298 22.61 20.21 -29.79
N MET A 299 23.01 19.24 -28.96
CA MET A 299 22.71 17.81 -29.14
C MET A 299 21.92 17.30 -27.93
N PRO A 300 20.59 17.45 -27.90
CA PRO A 300 19.80 17.12 -26.72
C PRO A 300 19.38 15.64 -26.68
N SER A 301 18.91 15.20 -25.51
CA SER A 301 18.26 13.89 -25.35
C SER A 301 16.87 13.91 -26.01
N TYR A 302 16.64 13.01 -26.96
CA TYR A 302 15.37 12.82 -27.67
C TYR A 302 14.90 11.37 -27.57
N ASN A 303 13.58 11.18 -27.62
CA ASN A 303 12.99 9.87 -27.83
C ASN A 303 13.18 9.45 -29.28
N VAL A 304 13.79 8.28 -29.50
CA VAL A 304 14.08 7.76 -30.83
C VAL A 304 13.47 6.37 -31.01
N VAL A 305 12.84 6.16 -32.16
CA VAL A 305 12.36 4.85 -32.61
C VAL A 305 13.00 4.50 -33.94
N ILE A 306 13.71 3.38 -33.99
CA ILE A 306 14.32 2.86 -35.23
C ILE A 306 13.42 1.77 -35.80
N LYS A 307 13.03 1.93 -37.07
CA LYS A 307 12.16 1.00 -37.78
C LYS A 307 12.77 0.52 -39.09
N ARG A 308 12.38 -0.69 -39.48
CA ARG A 308 12.58 -1.20 -40.85
C ARG A 308 11.45 -0.76 -41.77
N ASP A 309 11.68 -0.84 -43.07
CA ASP A 309 10.69 -0.54 -44.12
C ASP A 309 9.42 -1.41 -44.03
N ASN A 310 9.51 -2.59 -43.43
CA ASN A 310 8.37 -3.50 -43.20
C ASN A 310 7.48 -3.08 -42.01
N GLY A 311 7.85 -2.02 -41.28
CA GLY A 311 7.14 -1.49 -40.11
C GLY A 311 7.64 -2.01 -38.76
N GLN A 312 8.53 -3.01 -38.73
CA GLN A 312 9.07 -3.58 -37.50
C GLN A 312 9.95 -2.58 -36.76
N VAL A 313 9.73 -2.47 -35.45
CA VAL A 313 10.53 -1.67 -34.52
C VAL A 313 11.72 -2.49 -34.07
N LEU A 314 12.92 -1.92 -34.20
CA LEU A 314 14.18 -2.55 -33.79
C LEU A 314 14.69 -2.01 -32.46
N PHE A 315 14.35 -0.75 -32.17
CA PHE A 315 14.79 -0.04 -30.98
C PHE A 315 13.79 1.07 -30.66
N SER A 316 13.58 1.29 -29.37
CA SER A 316 12.93 2.47 -28.82
C SER A 316 13.65 2.86 -27.54
N GLY A 317 13.99 4.14 -27.39
CA GLY A 317 14.67 4.63 -26.20
C GLY A 317 15.09 6.10 -26.33
N LEU A 318 15.75 6.60 -25.29
CA LEU A 318 16.27 7.96 -25.22
C LEU A 318 17.72 7.99 -25.72
N THR A 319 18.08 9.02 -26.50
CA THR A 319 19.50 9.37 -26.68
C THR A 319 20.06 9.98 -25.40
N ASN A 320 21.38 9.96 -25.23
CA ASN A 320 22.01 10.54 -24.04
C ASN A 320 22.06 12.09 -24.07
N GLU A 321 22.73 12.68 -23.08
CA GLU A 321 22.89 14.13 -22.87
C GLU A 321 23.61 14.86 -24.00
N ILE A 322 24.34 14.13 -24.85
CA ILE A 322 25.01 14.62 -26.06
C ILE A 322 24.34 14.10 -27.35
N GLY A 323 23.10 13.60 -27.27
CA GLY A 323 22.32 13.16 -28.42
C GLY A 323 22.78 11.85 -29.05
N GLU A 324 23.58 11.03 -28.35
CA GLU A 324 24.16 9.79 -28.85
C GLU A 324 23.41 8.53 -28.40
N GLU A 325 23.28 7.58 -29.32
CA GLU A 325 22.79 6.23 -29.04
C GLU A 325 23.49 5.16 -29.90
N CYS A 326 23.67 3.97 -29.35
CA CYS A 326 24.42 2.87 -29.96
C CYS A 326 23.66 1.54 -29.82
N GLY A 327 23.51 0.80 -30.91
CA GLY A 327 22.84 -0.49 -30.87
C GLY A 327 23.03 -1.33 -32.12
N LEU A 328 22.38 -2.50 -32.11
CA LEU A 328 22.41 -3.45 -33.21
C LEU A 328 21.39 -3.03 -34.27
N VAL A 329 21.82 -3.00 -35.53
CA VAL A 329 20.92 -2.78 -36.66
C VAL A 329 21.22 -3.74 -37.83
N PRO A 330 20.23 -4.04 -38.69
CA PRO A 330 20.42 -4.99 -39.79
C PRO A 330 21.48 -4.52 -40.77
N LYS A 331 22.35 -5.45 -41.14
CA LYS A 331 23.40 -5.21 -42.13
C LYS A 331 22.78 -5.05 -43.52
N ASP A 332 23.32 -4.12 -44.30
CA ASP A 332 22.96 -3.86 -45.70
C ASP A 332 21.49 -3.43 -45.94
N GLU A 333 20.81 -2.91 -44.91
CA GLU A 333 19.44 -2.40 -45.00
C GLU A 333 19.32 -0.90 -44.72
N SER A 334 18.37 -0.24 -45.39
CA SER A 334 17.95 1.12 -45.05
C SER A 334 16.97 1.10 -43.88
N LEU A 335 17.09 2.08 -42.98
CA LEU A 335 16.30 2.16 -41.74
C LEU A 335 15.71 3.55 -41.59
N THR A 336 14.54 3.61 -40.97
CA THR A 336 13.85 4.85 -40.64
C THR A 336 14.07 5.16 -39.16
N VAL A 337 14.71 6.28 -38.87
CA VAL A 337 14.85 6.84 -37.53
C VAL A 337 13.77 7.90 -37.34
N LYS A 338 12.85 7.67 -36.42
CA LYS A 338 11.85 8.67 -35.99
C LYS A 338 12.32 9.31 -34.70
N ILE A 339 12.30 10.64 -34.67
CA ILE A 339 12.77 11.45 -33.56
C ILE A 339 11.57 12.23 -33.03
N PHE A 340 11.30 12.11 -31.73
CA PHE A 340 10.17 12.75 -31.06
C PHE A 340 10.68 13.85 -30.13
N SER A 341 9.96 14.95 -30.08
CA SER A 341 10.19 16.08 -29.18
C SER A 341 10.12 15.63 -27.72
N LYS A 342 11.00 16.17 -26.87
CA LYS A 342 10.98 15.90 -25.41
C LYS A 342 9.80 16.60 -24.72
N CYS A 343 9.29 17.69 -25.29
CA CYS A 343 8.35 18.58 -24.61
C CYS A 343 6.87 18.23 -24.83
N ASP A 344 6.54 17.68 -25.99
CA ASP A 344 5.16 17.39 -26.38
C ASP A 344 4.98 16.01 -27.02
N ASP A 345 6.04 15.19 -27.05
CA ASP A 345 6.09 13.86 -27.68
C ASP A 345 5.68 13.85 -29.18
N ASP A 346 5.62 15.03 -29.82
CA ASP A 346 5.29 15.14 -31.23
C ASP A 346 6.47 14.67 -32.11
N LEU A 347 6.14 14.08 -33.26
CA LEU A 347 7.15 13.64 -34.23
C LEU A 347 7.86 14.88 -34.82
N LEU A 348 9.13 15.04 -34.46
CA LEU A 348 9.98 16.15 -34.90
C LEU A 348 10.57 15.88 -36.29
N ASP A 349 11.15 14.69 -36.47
CA ASP A 349 11.75 14.28 -37.75
C ASP A 349 11.61 12.79 -38.03
N GLU A 350 11.74 12.48 -39.32
CA GLU A 350 11.82 11.12 -39.83
C GLU A 350 12.94 11.06 -40.87
N VAL A 351 13.99 10.29 -40.58
CA VAL A 351 15.22 10.24 -41.39
C VAL A 351 15.48 8.82 -41.87
N LEU A 352 15.74 8.67 -43.17
CA LEU A 352 16.20 7.41 -43.75
C LEU A 352 17.74 7.35 -43.68
N ILE A 353 18.28 6.33 -43.02
CA ILE A 353 19.71 6.04 -42.91
C ILE A 353 20.06 4.72 -43.59
N GLY A 354 21.36 4.47 -43.80
CA GLY A 354 21.85 3.25 -44.44
C GLY A 354 21.57 3.18 -45.95
N PRO A 355 21.86 2.04 -46.60
CA PRO A 355 22.35 0.80 -46.00
C PRO A 355 23.83 0.86 -45.56
N PHE A 356 24.17 0.12 -44.52
CA PHE A 356 25.54 0.02 -43.99
C PHE A 356 26.04 -1.43 -43.96
N SER A 357 27.27 -1.66 -44.40
CA SER A 357 27.86 -3.00 -44.48
C SER A 357 28.81 -3.35 -43.32
N ASP A 358 29.28 -2.35 -42.58
CA ASP A 358 30.23 -2.47 -41.46
C ASP A 358 29.77 -1.57 -40.30
N ASP A 359 30.30 -1.82 -39.09
CA ASP A 359 30.07 -0.96 -37.91
C ASP A 359 30.34 0.52 -38.28
N VAL A 360 29.43 1.41 -37.88
CA VAL A 360 29.47 2.80 -38.33
C VAL A 360 28.99 3.77 -37.24
N SER A 361 29.62 4.94 -37.22
CA SER A 361 29.17 6.11 -36.46
C SER A 361 28.70 7.19 -37.43
N ILE A 362 27.49 7.72 -37.25
CA ILE A 362 26.92 8.75 -38.13
C ILE A 362 26.38 9.95 -37.34
N GLU A 363 26.22 11.08 -38.02
CA GLU A 363 25.50 12.24 -37.49
C GLU A 363 24.15 12.36 -38.21
N ILE A 364 23.07 12.56 -37.46
CA ILE A 364 21.73 12.81 -37.99
C ILE A 364 21.36 14.26 -37.66
N ASN A 365 21.13 15.07 -38.70
CA ASN A 365 20.69 16.44 -38.49
C ASN A 365 19.21 16.45 -38.13
N VAL A 366 18.88 17.12 -37.03
CA VAL A 366 17.52 17.27 -36.51
C VAL A 366 17.06 18.72 -36.72
N SER A 367 15.79 18.85 -37.10
CA SER A 367 15.03 20.08 -37.21
C SER A 367 15.00 20.81 -35.87
N LEU A 368 14.83 22.12 -35.94
CA LEU A 368 14.73 22.97 -34.75
C LEU A 368 13.47 22.61 -33.97
N ASP A 369 13.65 22.24 -32.70
CA ASP A 369 12.57 22.14 -31.74
C ASP A 369 12.40 23.51 -31.07
N ASP A 370 11.38 24.26 -31.50
CA ASP A 370 11.14 25.64 -31.05
C ASP A 370 10.77 25.75 -29.55
N GLN A 371 10.40 24.64 -28.91
CA GLN A 371 10.01 24.61 -27.50
C GLN A 371 11.17 24.25 -26.57
N LEU A 372 12.16 23.53 -27.10
CA LEU A 372 13.31 23.06 -26.36
C LEU A 372 14.36 24.16 -26.18
N ASN A 373 14.92 24.27 -24.99
CA ASN A 373 16.05 25.15 -24.68
C ASN A 373 17.16 24.34 -24.00
N GLN A 374 18.37 24.89 -24.00
CA GLN A 374 19.52 24.27 -23.35
C GLN A 374 20.09 25.16 -22.24
N THR A 375 20.52 24.50 -21.18
CA THR A 375 21.33 25.08 -20.11
C THR A 375 22.40 24.08 -19.68
N ASN A 376 23.50 24.56 -19.12
CA ASN A 376 24.43 23.73 -18.35
C ASN A 376 24.16 23.99 -16.86
N LEU A 377 23.70 22.96 -16.16
CA LEU A 377 23.51 22.97 -14.72
C LEU A 377 24.89 22.91 -14.05
N GLN A 378 25.22 23.93 -13.26
CA GLN A 378 26.49 24.01 -12.53
C GLN A 378 26.27 24.19 -11.05
N GLY A 379 26.92 23.37 -10.23
CA GLY A 379 26.80 23.47 -8.78
C GLY A 379 27.85 22.66 -8.04
N LEU A 380 27.97 22.97 -6.75
CA LEU A 380 28.69 22.14 -5.80
C LEU A 380 27.68 21.55 -4.81
N VAL A 381 27.88 20.30 -4.44
CA VAL A 381 27.07 19.60 -3.45
C VAL A 381 27.96 19.19 -2.30
N SER A 382 27.58 19.64 -1.11
CA SER A 382 28.27 19.31 0.12
C SER A 382 27.33 18.62 1.09
N THR A 383 27.89 17.73 1.91
CA THR A 383 27.28 17.26 3.14
C THR A 383 26.84 18.44 4.01
N CYS A 384 25.94 18.21 4.96
CA CYS A 384 25.53 19.23 5.93
C CYS A 384 26.70 19.85 6.74
N THR A 385 27.86 19.20 6.79
CA THR A 385 29.09 19.71 7.44
C THR A 385 29.97 20.58 6.54
N GLY A 386 29.61 20.73 5.26
CA GLY A 386 30.34 21.54 4.27
C GLY A 386 31.48 20.81 3.55
N SER A 387 31.61 19.48 3.73
CA SER A 387 32.52 18.66 2.91
C SER A 387 31.79 18.21 1.64
N PRO A 388 32.44 18.17 0.45
CA PRO A 388 31.84 17.63 -0.77
C PRO A 388 31.30 16.22 -0.54
N ILE A 389 30.16 15.89 -1.15
CA ILE A 389 29.67 14.50 -1.15
C ILE A 389 30.56 13.64 -2.05
N THR A 390 30.70 12.35 -1.74
CA THR A 390 31.52 11.43 -2.53
C THR A 390 30.70 10.72 -3.60
N GLN A 391 29.52 10.22 -3.23
CA GLN A 391 28.57 9.61 -4.16
C GLN A 391 27.15 10.10 -3.91
N GLY A 392 26.46 10.43 -4.99
CA GLY A 392 25.07 10.84 -4.94
C GLY A 392 24.47 10.91 -6.32
N TYR A 393 23.22 11.36 -6.39
CA TYR A 393 22.59 11.69 -7.66
C TYR A 393 21.66 12.89 -7.50
N LEU A 394 21.49 13.64 -8.57
CA LEU A 394 20.46 14.66 -8.71
C LEU A 394 19.23 14.02 -9.34
N TYR A 395 18.09 14.25 -8.71
CA TYR A 395 16.76 13.88 -9.15
C TYR A 395 16.07 15.14 -9.65
N LEU A 396 15.91 15.27 -10.95
CA LEU A 396 15.33 16.44 -11.60
C LEU A 396 13.85 16.19 -11.88
N LEU A 397 13.01 17.07 -11.35
CA LEU A 397 11.55 17.00 -11.44
C LEU A 397 11.06 18.13 -12.33
N GLU A 398 10.24 17.79 -13.31
CA GLU A 398 9.49 18.76 -14.08
C GLU A 398 8.16 19.07 -13.37
N ASN A 399 7.76 20.33 -13.38
CA ASN A 399 6.58 20.80 -12.70
C ASN A 399 5.66 21.56 -13.65
N TYR A 400 4.37 21.26 -13.57
CA TYR A 400 3.32 21.99 -14.26
C TYR A 400 2.21 22.38 -13.29
N ASN A 401 1.93 23.68 -13.17
CA ASN A 401 0.98 24.24 -12.18
C ASN A 401 1.25 23.78 -10.74
N GLY A 402 2.53 23.64 -10.37
CA GLY A 402 2.94 23.19 -9.04
C GLY A 402 2.78 21.69 -8.80
N LEU A 403 2.53 20.88 -9.84
CA LEU A 403 2.50 19.42 -9.76
C LEU A 403 3.70 18.81 -10.46
N HIS A 404 4.32 17.78 -9.88
CA HIS A 404 5.34 17.00 -10.58
C HIS A 404 4.72 16.25 -11.77
N ILE A 405 5.36 16.33 -12.94
CA ILE A 405 4.95 15.65 -14.17
C ILE A 405 6.11 14.88 -14.79
N GLY A 406 5.78 13.89 -15.63
CA GLY A 406 6.76 13.08 -16.35
C GLY A 406 7.60 12.16 -15.45
N GLU A 407 8.51 11.40 -16.07
CA GLU A 407 9.51 10.65 -15.32
C GLU A 407 10.68 11.58 -14.94
N PRO A 408 11.16 11.50 -13.68
CA PRO A 408 12.30 12.29 -13.24
C PRO A 408 13.60 11.83 -13.90
N GLU A 409 14.45 12.80 -14.21
CA GLU A 409 15.77 12.58 -14.77
C GLU A 409 16.77 12.33 -13.63
N VAL A 410 17.57 11.27 -13.72
CA VAL A 410 18.57 10.87 -12.73
C VAL A 410 19.97 11.19 -13.24
N ILE A 411 20.70 12.01 -12.51
CA ILE A 411 22.04 12.48 -12.91
C ILE A 411 23.03 12.08 -11.82
N ASN A 412 24.01 11.24 -12.18
CA ASN A 412 25.05 10.80 -11.25
C ASN A 412 25.90 11.98 -10.78
N ILE A 413 26.20 12.05 -9.48
CA ILE A 413 27.10 13.05 -8.89
C ILE A 413 28.26 12.32 -8.23
N VAL A 414 29.46 12.64 -8.72
CA VAL A 414 30.73 12.16 -8.16
C VAL A 414 31.51 13.36 -7.64
N ASP A 415 32.12 13.22 -6.45
CA ASP A 415 32.95 14.25 -5.80
C ASP A 415 32.24 15.61 -5.61
N GLY A 416 30.90 15.59 -5.52
CA GLY A 416 30.08 16.76 -5.18
C GLY A 416 30.06 17.84 -6.26
N GLN A 417 30.32 17.51 -7.52
CA GLN A 417 30.23 18.44 -8.64
C GLN A 417 29.02 18.13 -9.52
N ILE A 418 28.22 19.17 -9.82
CA ILE A 418 27.21 19.14 -10.87
C ILE A 418 27.76 19.95 -12.04
N ASP A 419 27.92 19.29 -13.19
CA ASP A 419 28.24 19.87 -14.48
C ASP A 419 27.52 19.03 -15.53
N TYR A 420 26.30 19.45 -15.88
CA TYR A 420 25.39 18.66 -16.69
C TYR A 420 24.66 19.50 -17.72
N ASP A 421 24.75 19.11 -18.99
CA ASP A 421 23.99 19.74 -20.07
C ASP A 421 22.55 19.26 -20.05
N PHE A 422 21.65 20.16 -19.65
CA PHE A 422 20.23 19.91 -19.48
C PHE A 422 19.40 20.59 -20.56
N ASN A 423 18.47 19.83 -21.13
CA ASN A 423 17.51 20.33 -22.10
C ASN A 423 16.13 20.38 -21.48
N TYR A 424 15.50 21.55 -21.61
CA TYR A 424 14.29 21.90 -20.87
C TYR A 424 13.26 22.58 -21.76
N CYS A 425 12.01 22.46 -21.38
CA CYS A 425 10.87 22.89 -22.16
C CYS A 425 10.43 24.30 -21.78
N SER A 426 10.06 25.09 -22.79
CA SER A 426 9.70 26.50 -22.62
C SER A 426 8.40 26.65 -21.82
N GLY A 427 8.50 27.18 -20.60
CA GLY A 427 7.33 27.50 -19.77
C GLY A 427 7.11 26.53 -18.61
N ASP A 428 7.88 25.45 -18.55
CA ASP A 428 7.86 24.52 -17.44
C ASP A 428 8.73 25.01 -16.28
N GLU A 429 8.33 24.61 -15.07
CA GLU A 429 9.06 24.88 -13.83
C GLU A 429 9.82 23.62 -13.42
N TYR A 430 10.96 23.76 -12.77
CA TYR A 430 11.79 22.60 -12.40
C TYR A 430 12.14 22.63 -10.93
N SER A 431 12.19 21.45 -10.32
CA SER A 431 12.66 21.22 -8.96
C SER A 431 13.76 20.18 -8.99
N ILE A 432 14.66 20.22 -8.03
CA ILE A 432 15.69 19.22 -7.85
C ILE A 432 15.67 18.66 -6.44
N ILE A 433 16.09 17.40 -6.31
CA ILE A 433 16.52 16.82 -5.05
C ILE A 433 17.91 16.24 -5.29
N VAL A 434 18.89 16.56 -4.46
CA VAL A 434 20.16 15.84 -4.49
C VAL A 434 20.19 14.85 -3.33
N TYR A 435 20.42 13.59 -3.64
CA TYR A 435 20.57 12.50 -2.68
C TYR A 435 22.06 12.19 -2.49
N ASP A 436 22.51 12.25 -1.24
CA ASP A 436 23.81 11.77 -0.77
C ASP A 436 23.63 10.31 -0.34
N ILE A 437 24.10 9.39 -1.20
CA ILE A 437 23.95 7.95 -1.02
C ILE A 437 24.76 7.50 0.21
N ASP A 438 25.94 8.07 0.41
CA ASP A 438 26.85 7.64 1.48
C ASP A 438 26.33 8.07 2.87
N ALA A 439 25.69 9.24 2.96
CA ALA A 439 25.16 9.77 4.21
C ALA A 439 23.68 9.44 4.47
N GLY A 440 22.93 8.94 3.48
CA GLY A 440 21.48 8.74 3.59
C GLY A 440 20.73 10.05 3.82
N SER A 441 21.10 11.09 3.07
CA SER A 441 20.54 12.43 3.23
C SER A 441 20.26 13.11 1.90
N SER A 442 19.45 14.16 1.91
CA SER A 442 19.10 14.94 0.73
C SER A 442 18.96 16.42 1.01
N THR A 443 18.68 17.16 -0.05
CA THR A 443 18.36 18.58 -0.02
C THR A 443 16.89 18.85 0.34
N GLY A 444 16.03 17.83 0.25
CA GLY A 444 14.59 18.01 0.01
C GLY A 444 14.31 18.60 -1.36
N VAL A 445 13.02 18.84 -1.64
CA VAL A 445 12.58 19.48 -2.89
C VAL A 445 13.05 20.93 -2.93
N LEU A 446 13.92 21.24 -3.89
CA LEU A 446 14.41 22.58 -4.15
C LEU A 446 13.91 23.08 -5.50
N PRO A 447 12.99 24.06 -5.56
CA PRO A 447 12.61 24.67 -6.82
C PRO A 447 13.81 25.44 -7.40
N ILE A 448 14.08 25.25 -8.69
CA ILE A 448 15.15 25.94 -9.42
C ILE A 448 14.57 26.85 -10.48
N GLN A 449 15.36 27.85 -10.86
CA GLN A 449 15.03 28.74 -11.99
C GLN A 449 16.00 28.43 -13.10
N VAL A 450 15.50 27.71 -14.11
CA VAL A 450 16.32 27.31 -15.25
C VAL A 450 16.51 28.51 -16.18
N THR A 451 17.76 28.81 -16.50
CA THR A 451 18.13 29.94 -17.37
C THR A 451 18.92 29.49 -18.58
N PRO A 452 18.70 30.09 -19.77
CA PRO A 452 19.47 29.73 -20.97
C PRO A 452 20.99 29.87 -20.77
N GLY A 453 21.75 28.93 -21.33
CA GLY A 453 23.21 28.93 -21.24
C GLY A 453 23.72 28.24 -19.98
N ILE A 454 23.76 28.93 -18.83
CA ILE A 454 24.22 28.35 -17.55
C ILE A 454 23.18 28.59 -16.47
N THR A 455 22.76 27.54 -15.80
CA THR A 455 21.97 27.59 -14.56
C THR A 455 22.88 27.27 -13.39
N ASN A 456 23.26 28.29 -12.62
CA ASN A 456 24.14 28.12 -11.46
C ASN A 456 23.31 27.82 -10.22
N LEU A 457 23.40 26.59 -9.72
CA LEU A 457 22.73 26.08 -8.53
C LEU A 457 23.43 26.51 -7.23
N GLY A 458 24.64 27.07 -7.31
CA GLY A 458 25.44 27.47 -6.16
C GLY A 458 26.04 26.28 -5.40
N ASN A 459 26.16 26.43 -4.08
CA ASN A 459 26.56 25.32 -3.20
C ASN A 459 25.32 24.81 -2.46
N ILE A 460 24.96 23.56 -2.72
CA ILE A 460 23.79 22.88 -2.20
C ILE A 460 24.20 21.98 -1.03
N LEU A 461 23.38 21.92 0.01
CA LEU A 461 23.64 21.11 1.20
C LEU A 461 22.65 19.96 1.34
N THR A 462 23.16 18.75 1.57
CA THR A 462 22.34 17.56 1.90
C THR A 462 22.20 17.46 3.43
N CYS A 463 21.11 18.02 3.97
CA CYS A 463 20.86 18.14 5.42
C CYS A 463 19.58 17.43 5.90
N ILE A 464 18.75 16.93 4.99
CA ILE A 464 17.48 16.27 5.32
C ILE A 464 17.72 14.76 5.30
N SER A 465 17.27 14.02 6.29
CA SER A 465 17.34 12.55 6.27
C SER A 465 16.52 11.96 5.14
N VAL A 466 16.94 10.80 4.63
CA VAL A 466 16.18 10.02 3.64
C VAL A 466 16.05 8.60 4.16
N GLY A 467 14.88 8.01 3.98
CA GLY A 467 14.59 6.68 4.49
C GLY A 467 14.39 6.64 6.01
N GLY A 468 13.80 5.55 6.48
CA GLY A 468 13.66 5.29 7.91
C GLY A 468 12.76 6.31 8.61
N VAL A 469 13.30 7.01 9.60
CA VAL A 469 12.52 7.80 10.57
C VAL A 469 12.45 9.27 10.18
N TYR A 470 11.23 9.78 9.97
CA TYR A 470 10.93 11.21 10.01
C TYR A 470 10.74 11.67 11.45
N ASP A 471 11.67 12.50 11.94
CA ASP A 471 11.60 13.06 13.29
C ASP A 471 10.72 14.32 13.33
N GLY A 472 9.44 14.13 13.63
CA GLY A 472 8.48 15.21 13.80
C GLY A 472 7.07 14.86 13.34
N SER A 473 6.23 15.88 13.25
CA SER A 473 4.87 15.77 12.74
C SER A 473 4.73 16.39 11.35
N ARG A 474 3.73 15.94 10.59
CA ARG A 474 3.42 16.48 9.28
C ARG A 474 1.90 16.62 9.09
N ILE A 475 1.52 17.75 8.51
CA ILE A 475 0.16 18.03 8.04
C ILE A 475 0.26 18.16 6.52
N PHE A 476 -0.68 17.54 5.82
CA PHE A 476 -0.81 17.59 4.37
C PHE A 476 -2.12 18.25 4.01
N ASP A 477 -2.04 19.40 3.35
CA ASP A 477 -3.21 20.13 2.85
C ASP A 477 -3.40 19.98 1.34
N SER A 478 -2.44 19.35 0.64
CA SER A 478 -2.54 19.03 -0.78
C SER A 478 -1.88 17.71 -1.18
N GLN A 479 -2.33 17.17 -2.32
CA GLN A 479 -1.74 15.95 -2.90
C GLN A 479 -0.24 16.12 -3.20
N GLN A 480 0.20 17.32 -3.59
CA GLN A 480 1.60 17.57 -3.90
C GLN A 480 2.49 17.46 -2.66
N GLU A 481 2.04 17.91 -1.50
CA GLU A 481 2.83 17.80 -0.27
C GLU A 481 3.04 16.34 0.15
N LEU A 482 2.07 15.46 -0.14
CA LEU A 482 2.21 14.02 0.04
C LEU A 482 3.25 13.43 -0.92
N LEU A 483 3.18 13.81 -2.20
CA LEU A 483 4.15 13.40 -3.21
C LEU A 483 5.57 13.84 -2.83
N ASP A 484 5.76 15.09 -2.43
CA ASP A 484 7.04 15.63 -1.97
C ASP A 484 7.59 14.88 -0.76
N PHE A 485 6.73 14.49 0.17
CA PHE A 485 7.12 13.73 1.36
C PHE A 485 7.50 12.29 1.02
N ALA A 486 6.81 11.67 0.07
CA ALA A 486 7.11 10.33 -0.43
C ALA A 486 8.48 10.24 -1.09
N LEU A 487 8.94 11.32 -1.75
CA LEU A 487 10.29 11.45 -2.30
C LEU A 487 11.39 11.43 -1.23
N LEU A 488 11.08 11.36 0.06
CA LEU A 488 12.08 11.18 1.13
C LEU A 488 12.08 9.76 1.71
N GLY A 489 11.15 8.89 1.30
CA GLY A 489 11.19 7.45 1.56
C GLY A 489 11.07 7.03 3.02
N TYR A 490 10.48 7.86 3.89
CA TYR A 490 10.29 7.51 5.31
C TYR A 490 9.37 6.30 5.49
N ASP A 491 9.66 5.47 6.48
CA ASP A 491 8.83 4.35 6.92
C ASP A 491 8.24 4.55 8.32
N THR A 492 8.78 5.51 9.08
CA THR A 492 8.39 5.76 10.47
C THR A 492 8.22 7.25 10.71
N VAL A 493 7.15 7.66 11.39
CA VAL A 493 6.89 9.04 11.79
C VAL A 493 6.88 9.13 13.32
N THR A 494 7.80 9.89 13.94
CA THR A 494 7.86 9.99 15.42
C THR A 494 6.73 10.84 16.01
N GLY A 495 6.20 11.79 15.22
CA GLY A 495 5.08 12.64 15.58
C GLY A 495 3.76 12.16 15.01
N TYR A 496 2.89 13.10 14.68
CA TYR A 496 1.59 12.82 14.06
C TYR A 496 1.62 13.07 12.55
N LEU A 497 0.74 12.38 11.84
CA LEU A 497 0.45 12.59 10.43
C LEU A 497 -1.02 13.05 10.31
N SER A 498 -1.25 14.17 9.63
CA SER A 498 -2.60 14.68 9.34
C SER A 498 -2.83 14.80 7.84
N ILE A 499 -3.84 14.11 7.33
CA ILE A 499 -4.39 14.27 5.98
C ILE A 499 -5.56 15.26 6.10
N GLY A 500 -5.29 16.51 5.71
CA GLY A 500 -6.16 17.65 5.95
C GLY A 500 -5.95 18.33 7.30
N SER A 501 -6.63 19.44 7.48
CA SER A 501 -6.52 20.33 8.64
C SER A 501 -7.87 20.72 9.22
N TYR A 502 -7.92 20.93 10.54
CA TYR A 502 -9.08 21.51 11.20
C TYR A 502 -9.26 22.98 10.79
N GLY A 503 -10.47 23.33 10.33
CA GLY A 503 -10.87 24.71 10.04
C GLY A 503 -10.65 25.18 8.59
N GLU A 504 -10.01 24.35 7.77
CA GLU A 504 -9.90 24.57 6.32
C GLU A 504 -11.03 23.82 5.57
N PRO A 505 -11.47 24.32 4.40
CA PRO A 505 -12.42 23.60 3.55
C PRO A 505 -11.82 22.26 3.07
N TRP A 506 -12.66 21.42 2.46
CA TRP A 506 -12.26 20.14 1.84
C TRP A 506 -10.90 20.23 1.13
N ASN A 507 -9.96 19.39 1.53
CA ASN A 507 -8.68 19.28 0.84
C ASN A 507 -8.88 18.57 -0.51
N ASN A 508 -7.86 18.63 -1.39
CA ASN A 508 -7.88 17.95 -2.69
C ASN A 508 -7.11 16.62 -2.67
N ILE A 509 -6.85 16.06 -1.47
CA ILE A 509 -6.17 14.78 -1.32
C ILE A 509 -7.19 13.68 -1.58
N ASN A 510 -6.88 12.84 -2.57
CA ASN A 510 -7.70 11.71 -2.98
C ASN A 510 -6.88 10.42 -3.19
N ASP A 511 -5.56 10.49 -3.04
CA ASP A 511 -4.66 9.34 -3.18
C ASP A 511 -3.62 9.31 -2.05
N LEU A 512 -3.58 8.19 -1.32
CA LEU A 512 -2.59 7.93 -0.28
C LEU A 512 -1.47 6.98 -0.73
N SER A 513 -1.45 6.55 -2.00
CA SER A 513 -0.35 5.75 -2.55
C SER A 513 1.06 6.31 -2.27
N PRO A 514 1.28 7.65 -2.16
CA PRO A 514 2.61 8.16 -1.80
C PRO A 514 3.08 7.77 -0.38
N LEU A 515 2.16 7.34 0.51
CA LEU A 515 2.49 6.92 1.87
C LEU A 515 2.70 5.41 2.02
N ILE A 516 2.81 4.66 0.92
CA ILE A 516 2.92 3.19 0.92
C ILE A 516 4.09 2.66 1.76
N ASN A 517 5.15 3.44 1.94
CA ASN A 517 6.31 3.03 2.74
C ASN A 517 6.09 3.16 4.26
N ILE A 518 5.08 3.90 4.71
CA ILE A 518 4.85 4.17 6.13
C ILE A 518 4.32 2.92 6.84
N LYS A 519 5.09 2.46 7.83
CA LYS A 519 4.81 1.29 8.67
C LYS A 519 4.41 1.66 10.09
N GLU A 520 4.97 2.75 10.62
CA GLU A 520 4.72 3.17 12.00
C GLU A 520 4.47 4.68 12.08
N ILE A 521 3.42 5.06 12.81
CA ILE A 521 3.20 6.44 13.25
C ILE A 521 3.18 6.42 14.78
N GLN A 522 4.22 6.94 15.44
CA GLN A 522 4.32 6.91 16.91
C GLN A 522 3.33 7.89 17.57
N GLY A 523 2.90 8.94 16.86
CA GLY A 523 1.83 9.83 17.26
C GLY A 523 0.47 9.40 16.71
N SER A 524 -0.30 10.37 16.24
CA SER A 524 -1.66 10.16 15.72
C SER A 524 -1.70 10.14 14.20
N LEU A 525 -2.62 9.37 13.62
CA LEU A 525 -3.06 9.56 12.24
C LEU A 525 -4.42 10.27 12.25
N THR A 526 -4.50 11.44 11.65
CA THR A 526 -5.77 12.16 11.46
C THR A 526 -6.10 12.24 9.99
N VAL A 527 -7.32 11.87 9.62
CA VAL A 527 -7.88 12.06 8.28
C VAL A 527 -9.15 12.88 8.40
N ILE A 528 -9.13 14.09 7.86
CA ILE A 528 -10.21 15.06 8.02
C ILE A 528 -10.47 15.85 6.74
N HIS A 529 -11.74 16.07 6.42
CA HIS A 529 -12.18 16.85 5.25
C HIS A 529 -11.50 16.42 3.93
N SER A 530 -11.26 15.12 3.76
CA SER A 530 -10.61 14.58 2.55
C SER A 530 -11.61 14.12 1.49
N GLN A 531 -11.13 13.94 0.25
CA GLN A 531 -11.88 13.33 -0.85
C GLN A 531 -11.56 11.84 -1.00
N LEU A 532 -10.97 11.24 0.02
CA LEU A 532 -10.61 9.82 0.02
C LEU A 532 -11.85 8.94 -0.02
N THR A 533 -11.75 7.87 -0.80
CA THR A 533 -12.75 6.78 -0.85
C THR A 533 -12.26 5.53 -0.12
N SER A 534 -10.96 5.42 0.14
CA SER A 534 -10.33 4.34 0.90
C SER A 534 -9.00 4.81 1.49
N PHE A 535 -8.38 3.97 2.33
CA PHE A 535 -7.01 4.14 2.82
C PHE A 535 -5.97 3.43 1.95
N SER A 536 -6.34 3.04 0.71
CA SER A 536 -5.40 2.43 -0.24
C SER A 536 -4.14 3.28 -0.36
N GLY A 537 -2.98 2.68 -0.10
CA GLY A 537 -1.71 3.39 0.07
C GLY A 537 -1.17 3.40 1.51
N LEU A 538 -1.93 2.92 2.50
CA LEU A 538 -1.45 2.71 3.88
C LEU A 538 -1.43 1.23 4.27
N SER A 539 -1.41 0.32 3.30
CA SER A 539 -1.51 -1.13 3.54
C SER A 539 -0.31 -1.72 4.29
N ASN A 540 0.79 -0.98 4.39
CA ASN A 540 1.96 -1.35 5.20
C ASN A 540 1.94 -0.76 6.62
N LEU A 541 0.96 0.07 6.98
CA LEU A 541 0.87 0.69 8.30
C LEU A 541 0.46 -0.35 9.36
N GLU A 542 1.38 -0.65 10.28
CA GLU A 542 1.22 -1.68 11.30
C GLU A 542 0.77 -1.10 12.66
N THR A 543 1.25 0.10 13.01
CA THR A 543 1.00 0.71 14.33
C THR A 543 0.73 2.21 14.28
N ILE A 544 -0.20 2.66 15.14
CA ILE A 544 -0.42 4.08 15.46
C ILE A 544 -0.33 4.24 16.98
N GLY A 545 0.67 4.96 17.48
CA GLY A 545 0.95 5.02 18.91
C GLY A 545 -0.10 5.81 19.72
N SER A 546 -0.76 6.79 19.10
CA SER A 546 -1.80 7.60 19.75
C SER A 546 -3.17 7.36 19.11
N TYR A 547 -3.76 8.35 18.43
CA TYR A 547 -5.15 8.27 17.98
C TYR A 547 -5.22 8.00 16.47
N LEU A 548 -6.14 7.13 16.05
CA LEU A 548 -6.66 7.11 14.69
C LEU A 548 -7.95 7.93 14.65
N ASN A 549 -7.87 9.15 14.11
CA ASN A 549 -9.00 10.08 13.99
C ASN A 549 -9.49 10.12 12.54
N VAL A 550 -10.73 9.76 12.29
CA VAL A 550 -11.36 9.83 10.96
C VAL A 550 -12.65 10.64 11.07
N ILE A 551 -12.59 11.88 10.59
CA ILE A 551 -13.62 12.88 10.89
C ILE A 551 -14.05 13.62 9.63
N TYR A 552 -15.35 13.76 9.39
CA TYR A 552 -15.89 14.55 8.26
C TYR A 552 -15.33 14.16 6.87
N ASN A 553 -15.21 12.86 6.58
CA ASN A 553 -14.83 12.35 5.26
C ASN A 553 -16.05 11.77 4.56
N ASP A 554 -16.78 12.62 3.82
CA ASP A 554 -18.10 12.27 3.27
C ASP A 554 -18.08 11.18 2.19
N SER A 555 -16.93 10.93 1.56
CA SER A 555 -16.78 9.92 0.49
C SER A 555 -16.21 8.59 0.96
N LEU A 556 -15.78 8.51 2.22
CA LEU A 556 -15.13 7.34 2.77
C LEU A 556 -16.19 6.35 3.27
N GLU A 557 -16.06 5.08 2.88
CA GLU A 557 -17.05 4.03 3.20
C GLU A 557 -16.58 3.07 4.30
N ASN A 558 -15.27 2.89 4.48
CA ASN A 558 -14.65 1.94 5.41
C ASN A 558 -13.15 2.23 5.60
N PHE A 559 -12.42 1.31 6.24
CA PHE A 559 -10.97 1.37 6.50
C PHE A 559 -10.13 0.49 5.55
N ILE A 560 -10.68 0.02 4.42
CA ILE A 560 -9.92 -0.77 3.45
C ILE A 560 -8.65 -0.01 3.04
N GLY A 561 -7.53 -0.70 3.08
CA GLY A 561 -6.18 -0.15 3.00
C GLY A 561 -5.43 -0.07 4.34
N LEU A 562 -6.04 -0.43 5.48
CA LEU A 562 -5.39 -0.53 6.80
C LEU A 562 -5.29 -1.97 7.35
N GLU A 563 -5.36 -2.98 6.48
CA GLU A 563 -5.50 -4.39 6.88
C GLU A 563 -4.31 -4.92 7.73
N SER A 564 -3.15 -4.28 7.65
CA SER A 564 -1.95 -4.61 8.43
C SER A 564 -1.92 -3.97 9.82
N LEU A 565 -2.86 -3.08 10.14
CA LEU A 565 -2.88 -2.35 11.40
C LEU A 565 -3.25 -3.27 12.56
N THR A 566 -2.34 -3.43 13.52
CA THR A 566 -2.49 -4.36 14.66
C THR A 566 -2.68 -3.68 16.00
N SER A 567 -2.18 -2.44 16.14
CA SER A 567 -2.22 -1.71 17.40
C SER A 567 -2.46 -0.22 17.18
N ILE A 568 -3.43 0.31 17.92
CA ILE A 568 -3.70 1.75 18.02
C ILE A 568 -3.86 2.19 19.48
N GLY A 569 -3.61 3.45 19.78
CA GLY A 569 -3.91 4.01 21.10
C GLY A 569 -5.42 4.21 21.32
N SER A 570 -6.10 4.97 20.46
CA SER A 570 -7.58 5.09 20.44
C SER A 570 -8.13 5.16 19.02
N LEU A 571 -9.41 4.80 18.87
CA LEU A 571 -10.16 4.92 17.62
C LEU A 571 -11.24 5.99 17.75
N HIS A 572 -11.16 7.07 16.97
CA HIS A 572 -12.22 8.07 16.87
C HIS A 572 -12.73 8.16 15.43
N VAL A 573 -14.00 7.86 15.22
CA VAL A 573 -14.65 7.88 13.90
C VAL A 573 -15.91 8.72 14.00
N GLU A 574 -15.89 9.90 13.40
CA GLU A 574 -16.93 10.89 13.64
C GLU A 574 -17.45 11.55 12.36
N TYR A 575 -18.78 11.62 12.23
CA TYR A 575 -19.45 12.40 11.18
C TYR A 575 -19.02 12.07 9.74
N ASN A 576 -18.76 10.81 9.41
CA ASN A 576 -18.48 10.36 8.04
C ASN A 576 -19.78 9.86 7.41
N SER A 577 -20.39 10.69 6.54
CA SER A 577 -21.78 10.50 6.12
C SER A 577 -22.03 9.26 5.25
N SER A 578 -21.02 8.76 4.53
CA SER A 578 -21.11 7.55 3.69
C SER A 578 -20.53 6.30 4.36
N PHE A 579 -20.08 6.39 5.61
CA PHE A 579 -19.34 5.32 6.28
C PHE A 579 -20.24 4.13 6.65
N LEU A 580 -19.93 2.94 6.14
CA LEU A 580 -20.78 1.75 6.19
C LEU A 580 -20.29 0.70 7.20
N SER A 581 -18.98 0.50 7.31
CA SER A 581 -18.38 -0.53 8.14
C SER A 581 -16.99 -0.12 8.65
N LEU A 582 -16.49 -0.88 9.64
CA LEU A 582 -15.10 -0.78 10.10
C LEU A 582 -14.16 -1.75 9.33
N ASP A 583 -14.59 -2.28 8.18
CA ASP A 583 -13.83 -3.27 7.42
C ASP A 583 -12.46 -2.69 7.02
N GLY A 584 -11.41 -3.49 7.11
CA GLY A 584 -10.01 -3.07 7.02
C GLY A 584 -9.29 -2.99 8.38
N LEU A 585 -10.02 -3.10 9.49
CA LEU A 585 -9.46 -3.10 10.86
C LEU A 585 -9.45 -4.49 11.54
N GLU A 586 -9.65 -5.57 10.79
CA GLU A 586 -9.83 -6.93 11.33
C GLU A 586 -8.61 -7.47 12.09
N SER A 587 -7.42 -6.92 11.80
CA SER A 587 -6.15 -7.29 12.45
C SER A 587 -5.92 -6.58 13.79
N LEU A 588 -6.81 -5.67 14.21
CA LEU A 588 -6.67 -4.95 15.48
C LEU A 588 -6.91 -5.88 16.67
N ASP A 589 -5.82 -6.22 17.35
CA ASP A 589 -5.84 -6.96 18.63
C ASP A 589 -5.74 -6.03 19.85
N ASN A 590 -5.18 -4.82 19.66
CA ASN A 590 -4.88 -3.90 20.75
C ASN A 590 -5.40 -2.47 20.47
N ILE A 591 -6.31 -2.01 21.32
CA ILE A 591 -6.68 -0.60 21.47
C ILE A 591 -6.35 -0.21 22.90
N GLU A 592 -5.32 0.63 23.09
CA GLU A 592 -4.80 0.89 24.45
C GLU A 592 -5.80 1.62 25.35
N THR A 593 -6.60 2.51 24.75
CA THR A 593 -7.52 3.39 25.46
C THR A 593 -8.94 3.16 25.03
N CYS A 594 -9.49 3.95 24.12
CA CYS A 594 -10.93 4.01 23.92
C CYS A 594 -11.37 3.95 22.46
N ILE A 595 -12.66 3.71 22.29
CA ILE A 595 -13.35 3.74 21.01
C ILE A 595 -14.46 4.79 21.11
N ASP A 596 -14.45 5.73 20.17
CA ASP A 596 -15.46 6.76 20.00
C ASP A 596 -15.98 6.74 18.55
N ILE A 597 -17.25 6.38 18.38
CA ILE A 597 -17.89 6.29 17.07
C ILE A 597 -19.20 7.07 17.13
N GLU A 598 -19.23 8.27 16.55
CA GLU A 598 -20.39 9.16 16.61
C GLU A 598 -20.79 9.74 15.25
N GLY A 599 -22.09 9.90 15.01
CA GLY A 599 -22.59 10.61 13.83
C GLY A 599 -22.36 9.91 12.48
N ASN A 600 -21.95 8.63 12.49
CA ASN A 600 -21.83 7.79 11.29
C ASN A 600 -23.15 7.06 11.04
N ASN A 601 -24.15 7.77 10.52
CA ASN A 601 -25.53 7.28 10.49
C ASN A 601 -25.77 6.07 9.57
N LEU A 602 -24.88 5.78 8.62
CA LEU A 602 -24.97 4.61 7.72
C LEU A 602 -24.15 3.40 8.21
N LEU A 603 -23.38 3.57 9.30
CA LEU A 603 -22.55 2.52 9.87
C LEU A 603 -23.46 1.38 10.37
N ASN A 604 -23.35 0.22 9.74
CA ASN A 604 -24.22 -0.93 10.01
C ASN A 604 -23.44 -2.16 10.52
N SER A 605 -22.11 -2.10 10.54
CA SER A 605 -21.25 -3.17 11.05
C SER A 605 -20.03 -2.63 11.78
N ILE A 606 -19.74 -3.20 12.94
CA ILE A 606 -18.48 -3.00 13.70
C ILE A 606 -17.72 -4.31 13.89
N GLN A 607 -18.00 -5.31 13.04
CA GLN A 607 -17.48 -6.68 13.19
C GLN A 607 -15.95 -6.76 13.19
N ALA A 608 -15.28 -5.82 12.54
CA ALA A 608 -13.81 -5.73 12.52
C ALA A 608 -13.19 -5.60 13.93
N LEU A 609 -13.94 -5.11 14.92
CA LEU A 609 -13.46 -4.99 16.31
C LEU A 609 -13.42 -6.32 17.09
N ALA A 610 -13.63 -7.46 16.43
CA ALA A 610 -13.66 -8.79 17.06
C ALA A 610 -12.39 -9.15 17.87
N GLY A 611 -11.23 -8.59 17.52
CA GLY A 611 -9.97 -8.78 18.26
C GLY A 611 -9.90 -8.01 19.59
N VAL A 612 -10.73 -6.97 19.78
CA VAL A 612 -10.63 -6.06 20.94
C VAL A 612 -11.17 -6.72 22.20
N THR A 613 -10.30 -6.84 23.22
CA THR A 613 -10.63 -7.51 24.49
C THR A 613 -10.66 -6.60 25.70
N ASN A 614 -9.96 -5.46 25.64
CA ASN A 614 -9.78 -4.53 26.74
C ASN A 614 -9.93 -3.08 26.24
N LEU A 615 -10.52 -2.22 27.06
CA LEU A 615 -10.55 -0.76 26.86
C LEU A 615 -10.27 -0.04 28.18
N SER A 616 -9.67 1.14 28.10
CA SER A 616 -9.45 2.07 29.20
C SER A 616 -10.02 3.46 28.90
N GLU A 617 -10.05 4.34 29.90
CA GLU A 617 -10.57 5.71 29.76
C GLU A 617 -9.85 6.48 28.65
N CYS A 618 -10.62 7.15 27.77
CA CYS A 618 -10.11 8.21 26.91
C CYS A 618 -9.44 9.26 27.82
N GLY A 619 -8.23 9.70 27.50
CA GLY A 619 -7.63 10.84 28.19
C GLY A 619 -8.56 12.05 28.11
N GLY A 620 -9.03 12.57 29.24
CA GLY A 620 -10.03 13.64 29.27
C GLY A 620 -10.82 13.70 30.58
N ASN A 621 -11.85 14.56 30.64
CA ASN A 621 -12.68 14.74 31.83
C ASN A 621 -13.92 13.82 31.89
N ASP A 622 -14.28 13.19 30.77
CA ASP A 622 -15.58 12.51 30.62
C ASP A 622 -15.53 11.03 31.04
N ASN A 623 -14.33 10.49 31.28
CA ASN A 623 -14.06 9.11 31.72
C ASN A 623 -14.71 8.02 30.84
N ASN A 624 -14.97 8.30 29.57
CA ASN A 624 -15.55 7.33 28.63
C ASN A 624 -14.49 6.36 28.12
N ALA A 625 -14.84 5.10 27.91
CA ALA A 625 -13.98 4.11 27.26
C ALA A 625 -14.60 3.57 25.95
N LEU A 626 -15.93 3.56 25.87
CA LEU A 626 -16.66 3.11 24.68
C LEU A 626 -17.84 4.04 24.44
N VAL A 627 -17.85 4.71 23.30
CA VAL A 627 -18.96 5.51 22.80
C VAL A 627 -19.33 4.98 21.41
N ILE A 628 -20.57 4.54 21.25
CA ILE A 628 -21.12 4.14 19.95
C ILE A 628 -22.47 4.82 19.77
N SER A 629 -22.56 5.70 18.78
CA SER A 629 -23.75 6.45 18.40
C SER A 629 -23.96 6.33 16.89
N SER A 630 -24.75 5.32 16.48
CA SER A 630 -25.08 5.08 15.07
C SER A 630 -26.48 4.49 14.89
N ASP A 631 -27.31 5.17 14.08
CA ASP A 631 -28.71 4.81 13.86
C ASP A 631 -28.91 3.54 13.03
N SER A 632 -27.96 3.19 12.15
CA SER A 632 -28.08 2.02 11.26
C SER A 632 -27.59 0.72 11.88
N LEU A 633 -26.90 0.79 13.02
CA LEU A 633 -26.33 -0.38 13.67
C LEU A 633 -27.41 -1.24 14.34
N VAL A 634 -27.54 -2.49 13.90
CA VAL A 634 -28.57 -3.43 14.41
C VAL A 634 -28.04 -4.26 15.59
N SER A 635 -26.73 -4.46 15.66
CA SER A 635 -26.05 -5.30 16.66
C SER A 635 -24.65 -4.77 16.97
N LEU A 636 -24.18 -4.98 18.20
CA LEU A 636 -22.79 -4.74 18.61
C LEU A 636 -21.85 -5.93 18.28
N SER A 637 -22.21 -6.78 17.32
CA SER A 637 -21.37 -7.89 16.86
C SER A 637 -20.02 -7.35 16.40
N GLY A 638 -18.95 -7.87 17.01
CA GLY A 638 -17.62 -7.26 17.00
C GLY A 638 -17.10 -7.06 18.42
N LEU A 639 -17.95 -6.73 19.39
CA LEU A 639 -17.53 -6.55 20.79
C LEU A 639 -17.64 -7.82 21.64
N ASN A 640 -17.86 -8.99 21.03
CA ASN A 640 -18.12 -10.24 21.74
C ASN A 640 -16.97 -10.68 22.65
N ASN A 641 -15.74 -10.28 22.35
CA ASN A 641 -14.56 -10.64 23.13
C ASN A 641 -14.18 -9.58 24.17
N LEU A 642 -14.93 -8.48 24.25
CA LEU A 642 -14.69 -7.40 25.19
C LEU A 642 -14.99 -7.90 26.62
N SER A 643 -13.95 -7.95 27.46
CA SER A 643 -14.05 -8.56 28.80
C SER A 643 -13.72 -7.59 29.93
N ASN A 644 -12.99 -6.51 29.62
CA ASN A 644 -12.55 -5.52 30.58
C ASN A 644 -12.69 -4.11 29.99
N VAL A 645 -13.45 -3.26 30.67
CA VAL A 645 -13.64 -1.86 30.30
C VAL A 645 -13.44 -1.01 31.55
N ASN A 646 -12.38 -0.21 31.55
CA ASN A 646 -12.08 0.73 32.61
C ASN A 646 -12.42 2.16 32.17
N GLY A 647 -13.70 2.41 31.94
CA GLY A 647 -14.32 3.72 31.65
C GLY A 647 -15.82 3.55 31.40
N ASN A 648 -16.54 4.64 31.15
CA ASN A 648 -17.98 4.60 30.89
C ASN A 648 -18.26 3.97 29.51
N ILE A 649 -19.40 3.29 29.41
CA ILE A 649 -19.96 2.78 28.16
C ILE A 649 -21.18 3.62 27.82
N ILE A 650 -21.20 4.23 26.64
CA ILE A 650 -22.31 5.04 26.11
C ILE A 650 -22.75 4.44 24.78
N ILE A 651 -24.00 3.99 24.71
CA ILE A 651 -24.58 3.36 23.52
C ILE A 651 -25.83 4.12 23.10
N ASN A 652 -25.86 4.50 21.83
CA ASN A 652 -27.01 5.08 21.16
C ASN A 652 -27.13 4.48 19.74
N GLY A 653 -28.34 4.08 19.35
CA GLY A 653 -28.56 3.57 18.00
C GLY A 653 -30.00 3.11 17.78
N ALA A 654 -30.72 3.85 16.94
CA ALA A 654 -32.15 3.66 16.68
C ALA A 654 -32.54 2.22 16.36
N LEU A 655 -31.72 1.50 15.60
CA LEU A 655 -31.99 0.12 15.17
C LEU A 655 -31.37 -0.96 16.05
N LEU A 656 -30.58 -0.59 17.07
CA LEU A 656 -29.88 -1.54 17.91
C LEU A 656 -30.88 -2.37 18.73
N ASN A 657 -30.84 -3.70 18.59
CA ASN A 657 -31.82 -4.58 19.22
C ASN A 657 -31.24 -5.63 20.19
N SER A 658 -29.91 -5.66 20.35
CA SER A 658 -29.23 -6.54 21.30
C SER A 658 -27.95 -5.91 21.87
N VAL A 659 -27.70 -6.19 23.15
CA VAL A 659 -26.44 -5.90 23.86
C VAL A 659 -25.76 -7.18 24.35
N GLU A 660 -26.16 -8.35 23.83
CA GLU A 660 -25.56 -9.66 24.13
C GLU A 660 -24.01 -9.70 24.08
N PRO A 661 -23.34 -8.97 23.16
CA PRO A 661 -21.87 -8.94 23.14
C PRO A 661 -21.20 -8.51 24.45
N PHE A 662 -21.91 -7.82 25.35
CA PHE A 662 -21.39 -7.44 26.67
C PHE A 662 -21.40 -8.58 27.71
N SER A 663 -21.90 -9.77 27.36
CA SER A 663 -21.99 -10.93 28.26
C SER A 663 -20.64 -11.44 28.78
N ASN A 664 -19.53 -11.00 28.20
CA ASN A 664 -18.17 -11.35 28.63
C ASN A 664 -17.51 -10.32 29.56
N LEU A 665 -18.18 -9.19 29.88
CA LEU A 665 -17.65 -8.21 30.83
C LEU A 665 -17.58 -8.82 32.23
N THR A 666 -16.39 -8.99 32.82
CA THR A 666 -16.22 -9.71 34.10
C THR A 666 -15.93 -8.83 35.31
N ASN A 667 -15.62 -7.54 35.13
CA ASN A 667 -15.26 -6.61 36.21
C ASN A 667 -15.67 -5.15 35.92
N PHE A 668 -16.78 -4.93 35.21
CA PHE A 668 -17.23 -3.58 34.90
C PHE A 668 -17.76 -2.87 36.15
N THR A 669 -17.19 -1.70 36.48
CA THR A 669 -17.55 -0.92 37.68
C THR A 669 -17.97 0.51 37.39
N LYS A 670 -17.95 0.94 36.12
CA LYS A 670 -18.18 2.33 35.71
C LYS A 670 -19.64 2.58 35.37
N ARG A 671 -19.95 3.68 34.68
CA ARG A 671 -21.32 3.97 34.22
C ARG A 671 -21.60 3.31 32.88
N ILE A 672 -22.77 2.70 32.75
CA ILE A 672 -23.33 2.30 31.45
C ILE A 672 -24.56 3.16 31.15
N SER A 673 -24.57 3.78 29.97
CA SER A 673 -25.69 4.58 29.45
C SER A 673 -26.14 3.98 28.12
N ILE A 674 -27.39 3.54 28.06
CA ILE A 674 -28.00 2.95 26.86
C ILE A 674 -29.23 3.77 26.53
N SER A 675 -29.21 4.39 25.36
CA SER A 675 -30.28 5.28 24.95
C SER A 675 -30.69 5.17 23.50
N GLY A 676 -31.95 5.52 23.20
CA GLY A 676 -32.42 5.64 21.82
C GLY A 676 -32.44 4.32 21.05
N THR A 677 -32.56 3.16 21.70
CA THR A 677 -32.43 1.85 21.04
C THR A 677 -33.77 1.16 20.76
N SER A 678 -33.72 0.11 19.94
CA SER A 678 -34.81 -0.85 19.71
C SER A 678 -34.71 -2.11 20.61
N LEU A 679 -34.00 -2.02 21.74
CA LEU A 679 -33.85 -3.12 22.69
C LEU A 679 -35.20 -3.54 23.29
N THR A 680 -35.40 -4.85 23.45
CA THR A 680 -36.57 -5.42 24.14
C THR A 680 -36.24 -6.00 25.52
N SER A 681 -34.95 -6.30 25.75
CA SER A 681 -34.35 -6.76 27.01
C SER A 681 -32.89 -6.30 27.10
N LEU A 682 -32.23 -6.52 28.24
CA LEU A 682 -30.82 -6.18 28.49
C LEU A 682 -29.93 -7.43 28.59
N VAL A 683 -30.38 -8.56 28.01
CA VAL A 683 -29.57 -9.78 27.91
C VAL A 683 -28.22 -9.44 27.30
N GLY A 684 -27.15 -9.83 27.98
CA GLY A 684 -25.78 -9.35 27.77
C GLY A 684 -25.19 -8.59 28.97
N LEU A 685 -26.01 -8.06 29.89
CA LEU A 685 -25.52 -7.33 31.07
C LEU A 685 -25.45 -8.18 32.35
N GLU A 686 -25.59 -9.50 32.25
CA GLU A 686 -25.81 -10.39 33.40
C GLU A 686 -24.65 -10.40 34.40
N ASN A 687 -23.45 -10.00 33.99
CA ASN A 687 -22.29 -9.99 34.87
C ASN A 687 -22.14 -8.69 35.69
N LEU A 688 -22.99 -7.69 35.45
CA LEU A 688 -22.94 -6.44 36.21
C LEU A 688 -23.36 -6.68 37.67
N GLN A 689 -22.49 -6.31 38.62
CA GLN A 689 -22.75 -6.46 40.06
C GLN A 689 -22.68 -5.13 40.82
N ASN A 690 -21.58 -4.38 40.68
CA ASN A 690 -21.36 -3.12 41.40
C ASN A 690 -20.86 -2.06 40.43
N VAL A 691 -21.70 -1.07 40.12
CA VAL A 691 -21.44 -0.09 39.07
C VAL A 691 -21.58 1.35 39.56
N GLN A 692 -20.92 2.30 38.91
CA GLN A 692 -21.10 3.72 39.20
C GLN A 692 -22.45 4.24 38.71
N GLY A 693 -23.04 3.65 37.69
CA GLY A 693 -24.43 3.93 37.40
C GLY A 693 -24.97 3.24 36.17
N ILE A 694 -26.29 3.20 36.10
CA ILE A 694 -27.04 2.68 34.97
C ILE A 694 -28.00 3.77 34.52
N GLU A 695 -27.92 4.14 33.25
CA GLU A 695 -28.84 5.06 32.60
C GLU A 695 -29.50 4.35 31.42
N LEU A 696 -30.83 4.21 31.49
CA LEU A 696 -31.66 3.60 30.46
C LEU A 696 -32.70 4.63 30.03
N THR A 697 -32.41 5.33 28.94
CA THR A 697 -33.22 6.45 28.47
C THR A 697 -33.71 6.23 27.05
N LEU A 698 -34.95 6.59 26.70
CA LEU A 698 -35.42 6.57 25.31
C LEU A 698 -35.34 5.18 24.63
N ASN A 699 -35.62 4.09 25.35
CA ASN A 699 -35.71 2.74 24.77
C ASN A 699 -37.19 2.29 24.76
N PRO A 700 -38.02 2.79 23.83
CA PRO A 700 -39.48 2.65 23.90
C PRO A 700 -39.96 1.20 23.76
N LEU A 701 -39.15 0.30 23.21
CA LEU A 701 -39.46 -1.13 23.05
C LEU A 701 -38.99 -2.00 24.23
N LEU A 702 -38.30 -1.42 25.22
CA LEU A 702 -37.76 -2.17 26.35
C LEU A 702 -38.90 -2.66 27.24
N THR A 703 -39.09 -3.98 27.29
CA THR A 703 -40.22 -4.61 28.02
C THR A 703 -39.83 -5.13 29.40
N SER A 704 -38.53 -5.39 29.62
CA SER A 704 -38.01 -5.93 30.88
C SER A 704 -36.58 -5.47 31.11
N LEU A 705 -36.13 -5.51 32.36
CA LEU A 705 -34.74 -5.27 32.75
C LEU A 705 -33.96 -6.59 32.93
N ASN A 706 -34.46 -7.69 32.34
CA ASN A 706 -33.75 -8.96 32.30
C ASN A 706 -32.37 -8.75 31.66
N GLY A 707 -31.34 -9.30 32.28
CA GLY A 707 -29.94 -8.92 32.07
C GLY A 707 -29.33 -8.22 33.27
N LEU A 708 -30.10 -7.59 34.18
CA LEU A 708 -29.58 -6.93 35.38
C LEU A 708 -29.75 -7.75 36.67
N GLU A 709 -30.05 -9.04 36.57
CA GLU A 709 -30.43 -9.89 37.70
C GLU A 709 -29.33 -10.03 38.76
N ASN A 710 -28.06 -9.86 38.39
CA ASN A 710 -26.95 -9.96 39.34
C ASN A 710 -26.49 -8.61 39.88
N LEU A 711 -27.18 -7.50 39.55
CA LEU A 711 -26.83 -6.18 40.03
C LEU A 711 -27.12 -6.06 41.53
N ILE A 712 -26.08 -5.78 42.32
CA ILE A 712 -26.11 -5.66 43.78
C ILE A 712 -26.14 -4.20 44.21
N SER A 713 -25.32 -3.35 43.57
CA SER A 713 -25.27 -1.92 43.87
C SER A 713 -25.01 -1.05 42.64
N ALA A 714 -25.57 0.16 42.66
CA ALA A 714 -25.29 1.21 41.70
C ALA A 714 -25.10 2.54 42.42
N ASN A 715 -24.22 3.45 41.98
CA ASN A 715 -24.18 4.79 42.58
C ASN A 715 -25.35 5.68 42.08
N SER A 716 -25.72 5.57 40.79
CA SER A 716 -26.91 6.22 40.24
C SER A 716 -27.73 5.24 39.39
N LEU A 717 -29.05 5.32 39.47
CA LEU A 717 -29.97 4.56 38.61
C LEU A 717 -30.98 5.51 37.97
N TRP A 718 -30.95 5.60 36.65
CA TRP A 718 -31.83 6.47 35.86
C TRP A 718 -32.59 5.65 34.82
N ILE A 719 -33.93 5.59 34.94
CA ILE A 719 -34.81 4.83 34.05
C ILE A 719 -35.90 5.77 33.54
N SER A 720 -35.79 6.19 32.29
CA SER A 720 -36.81 7.09 31.72
C SER A 720 -37.09 6.91 30.25
N TYR A 721 -38.28 7.29 29.79
CA TYR A 721 -38.67 7.15 28.39
C TYR A 721 -38.57 5.70 27.87
N ASN A 722 -38.89 4.70 28.71
CA ASN A 722 -38.99 3.29 28.34
C ASN A 722 -40.47 2.87 28.35
N ASP A 723 -41.22 3.34 27.35
CA ASP A 723 -42.69 3.29 27.34
C ASP A 723 -43.28 1.88 27.48
N SER A 724 -42.59 0.84 27.01
CA SER A 724 -43.05 -0.56 27.07
C SER A 724 -42.78 -1.27 28.41
N LEU A 725 -42.03 -0.64 29.32
CA LEU A 725 -41.66 -1.24 30.60
C LEU A 725 -42.86 -1.24 31.57
N VAL A 726 -43.21 -2.42 32.11
CA VAL A 726 -44.41 -2.60 32.97
C VAL A 726 -44.07 -2.63 34.47
N ASP A 727 -42.90 -3.14 34.80
CA ASP A 727 -42.30 -3.20 36.13
C ASP A 727 -40.77 -3.14 36.03
N LEU A 728 -40.05 -3.27 37.14
CA LEU A 728 -38.58 -3.22 37.21
C LEU A 728 -37.97 -4.61 37.46
N THR A 729 -38.69 -5.68 37.12
CA THR A 729 -38.18 -7.06 37.24
C THR A 729 -36.89 -7.19 36.43
N GLY A 730 -35.89 -7.75 37.09
CA GLY A 730 -34.49 -7.70 36.66
C GLY A 730 -33.62 -7.08 37.74
N LEU A 731 -34.12 -6.11 38.52
CA LEU A 731 -33.36 -5.47 39.61
C LEU A 731 -33.47 -6.17 40.97
N ASN A 732 -33.94 -7.42 41.00
CA ASN A 732 -34.35 -8.13 42.22
C ASN A 732 -33.26 -8.28 43.29
N ASN A 733 -31.98 -8.20 42.91
CA ASN A 733 -30.84 -8.31 43.82
C ASN A 733 -30.22 -6.96 44.19
N LEU A 734 -30.74 -5.84 43.66
CA LEU A 734 -30.21 -4.50 43.93
C LEU A 734 -30.55 -4.11 45.38
N THR A 735 -29.52 -3.94 46.21
CA THR A 735 -29.68 -3.62 47.64
C THR A 735 -29.36 -2.17 47.98
N ASN A 736 -28.53 -1.48 47.19
CA ASN A 736 -28.08 -0.13 47.53
C ASN A 736 -27.95 0.77 46.30
N ILE A 737 -28.44 2.02 46.43
CA ILE A 737 -28.15 3.11 45.50
C ILE A 737 -27.36 4.20 46.22
N GLY A 738 -26.10 4.41 45.83
CA GLY A 738 -25.16 5.28 46.56
C GLY A 738 -25.40 6.80 46.42
N SER A 739 -26.30 7.22 45.53
CA SER A 739 -26.67 8.62 45.34
C SER A 739 -28.14 8.72 44.94
N SER A 740 -28.48 8.66 43.65
CA SER A 740 -29.81 9.04 43.18
C SER A 740 -30.55 7.94 42.42
N LEU A 741 -31.85 7.82 42.70
CA LEU A 741 -32.81 7.01 41.95
C LEU A 741 -33.76 7.92 41.17
N HIS A 742 -33.74 7.82 39.84
CA HIS A 742 -34.59 8.58 38.93
C HIS A 742 -35.47 7.65 38.08
N ILE A 743 -36.79 7.78 38.20
CA ILE A 743 -37.76 7.02 37.40
C ILE A 743 -38.83 7.96 36.87
N GLY A 744 -38.96 8.09 35.55
CA GLY A 744 -39.97 8.96 34.96
C GLY A 744 -40.20 8.68 33.48
N GLN A 745 -41.34 9.12 32.92
CA GLN A 745 -41.64 8.94 31.49
C GLN A 745 -41.66 7.46 31.08
N ASN A 746 -42.13 6.56 31.93
CA ASN A 746 -42.32 5.14 31.58
C ASN A 746 -43.83 4.88 31.50
N SER A 747 -44.42 5.08 30.31
CA SER A 747 -45.88 5.18 30.15
C SER A 747 -46.65 3.94 30.63
N ASN A 748 -46.12 2.72 30.44
CA ASN A 748 -46.78 1.49 30.86
C ASN A 748 -46.35 0.96 32.24
N LEU A 749 -45.47 1.68 32.95
CA LEU A 749 -44.99 1.25 34.27
C LEU A 749 -46.14 1.28 35.27
N THR A 750 -46.46 0.13 35.87
CA THR A 750 -47.58 -0.04 36.81
C THR A 750 -47.13 -0.25 38.25
N SER A 751 -45.96 -0.87 38.44
CA SER A 751 -45.36 -1.13 39.75
C SER A 751 -43.86 -0.86 39.74
N LEU A 752 -43.28 -0.69 40.94
CA LEU A 752 -41.83 -0.72 41.15
C LEU A 752 -41.31 -2.12 41.50
N GLU A 753 -42.10 -3.17 41.25
CA GLU A 753 -41.73 -4.56 41.51
C GLU A 753 -40.39 -4.87 40.82
N GLY A 754 -39.50 -5.55 41.55
CA GLY A 754 -38.10 -5.72 41.17
C GLY A 754 -37.14 -4.95 42.07
N LEU A 755 -37.58 -3.86 42.72
CA LEU A 755 -36.77 -3.15 43.72
C LEU A 755 -36.94 -3.68 45.16
N ASN A 756 -37.59 -4.84 45.34
CA ASN A 756 -38.00 -5.36 46.65
C ASN A 756 -36.83 -5.60 47.64
N SER A 757 -35.60 -5.74 47.13
CA SER A 757 -34.39 -5.94 47.95
C SER A 757 -33.66 -4.64 48.28
N LEU A 758 -34.13 -3.50 47.75
CA LEU A 758 -33.49 -2.20 47.92
C LEU A 758 -33.61 -1.75 49.38
N ALA A 759 -32.47 -1.60 50.06
CA ALA A 759 -32.40 -1.24 51.46
C ALA A 759 -32.17 0.26 51.68
N SER A 760 -31.42 0.92 50.79
CA SER A 760 -31.08 2.34 50.92
C SER A 760 -30.86 3.04 49.58
N VAL A 761 -31.21 4.32 49.55
CA VAL A 761 -30.78 5.30 48.55
C VAL A 761 -30.17 6.47 49.35
N ASP A 762 -28.92 6.82 49.09
CA ASP A 762 -28.17 7.65 50.04
C ASP A 762 -28.40 9.17 49.88
N ASP A 763 -28.87 9.64 48.71
CA ASP A 763 -29.03 11.06 48.42
C ASP A 763 -30.47 11.43 48.05
N SER A 764 -30.96 11.02 46.88
CA SER A 764 -32.25 11.48 46.37
C SER A 764 -33.09 10.43 45.64
N ILE A 765 -34.41 10.56 45.78
CA ILE A 765 -35.40 9.72 45.07
C ILE A 765 -36.34 10.63 44.28
N TRP A 766 -36.37 10.46 42.96
CA TRP A 766 -37.16 11.26 42.03
C TRP A 766 -38.02 10.33 41.18
N ILE A 767 -39.32 10.26 41.47
CA ILE A 767 -40.27 9.41 40.74
C ILE A 767 -41.41 10.25 40.18
N GLY A 768 -41.49 10.31 38.84
CA GLY A 768 -42.58 10.95 38.09
C GLY A 768 -42.40 12.44 37.79
N VAL A 769 -41.22 13.03 37.98
CA VAL A 769 -41.06 14.50 37.90
C VAL A 769 -40.65 14.99 36.51
N PHE A 770 -41.37 15.99 35.99
CA PHE A 770 -40.85 17.07 35.13
C PHE A 770 -41.41 18.42 35.62
N GLY A 771 -40.70 19.52 35.33
CA GLY A 771 -40.79 20.85 35.96
C GLY A 771 -42.17 21.56 36.05
N PRO A 772 -42.23 22.83 36.48
CA PRO A 772 -43.46 23.49 36.94
C PRO A 772 -44.57 23.72 35.89
N GLN A 773 -44.45 23.18 34.67
CA GLN A 773 -45.40 23.29 33.56
C GLN A 773 -45.49 21.94 32.82
N VAL A 774 -46.29 20.99 33.30
CA VAL A 774 -46.45 19.66 32.66
C VAL A 774 -47.92 19.37 32.35
N ILE A 775 -48.17 18.90 31.11
CA ILE A 775 -49.50 18.60 30.54
C ILE A 775 -49.81 17.07 30.58
N SER A 776 -48.81 16.21 30.84
CA SER A 776 -48.92 14.74 30.88
C SER A 776 -48.21 14.13 32.10
N ARG A 777 -48.81 13.12 32.73
CA ARG A 777 -48.20 12.39 33.87
C ARG A 777 -46.99 11.58 33.38
N PRO A 778 -45.77 11.77 33.94
CA PRO A 778 -44.59 11.03 33.49
C PRO A 778 -44.69 9.52 33.69
N ASN A 779 -45.29 9.02 34.77
CA ASN A 779 -45.64 7.60 34.91
C ASN A 779 -47.17 7.49 35.10
N PRO A 780 -47.97 7.55 34.02
CA PRO A 780 -49.42 7.69 34.09
C PRO A 780 -50.15 6.47 34.65
N ASN A 781 -49.50 5.30 34.66
CA ASN A 781 -50.06 4.02 35.11
C ASN A 781 -49.45 3.50 36.44
N LEU A 782 -48.44 4.18 36.99
CA LEU A 782 -47.72 3.72 38.17
C LEU A 782 -48.56 3.92 39.45
N THR A 783 -49.12 2.83 39.98
CA THR A 783 -49.94 2.84 41.21
C THR A 783 -49.34 2.06 42.37
N ASP A 784 -48.34 1.18 42.15
CA ASP A 784 -47.75 0.35 43.20
C ASP A 784 -46.28 0.69 43.48
N PHE A 785 -46.01 1.19 44.68
CA PHE A 785 -44.69 1.58 45.18
C PHE A 785 -44.18 0.64 46.29
N CYS A 786 -44.88 -0.44 46.62
CA CYS A 786 -44.59 -1.27 47.80
C CYS A 786 -43.20 -1.91 47.77
N ALA A 787 -42.62 -2.09 46.58
CA ALA A 787 -41.26 -2.59 46.41
C ALA A 787 -40.18 -1.74 47.11
N ILE A 788 -40.42 -0.45 47.35
CA ILE A 788 -39.46 0.45 48.00
C ILE A 788 -39.92 0.92 49.39
N GLU A 789 -40.92 0.27 50.00
CA GLU A 789 -41.45 0.64 51.32
C GLU A 789 -40.37 0.67 52.40
N ASP A 790 -39.51 -0.35 52.42
CA ASP A 790 -38.47 -0.52 53.46
C ASP A 790 -37.40 0.58 53.41
N VAL A 791 -37.16 1.17 52.24
CA VAL A 791 -36.25 2.32 52.07
C VAL A 791 -36.69 3.50 52.93
N PHE A 792 -38.01 3.66 53.17
CA PHE A 792 -38.58 4.76 53.94
C PHE A 792 -38.55 4.56 55.46
N ILE A 793 -38.29 3.34 55.94
CA ILE A 793 -38.23 3.00 57.38
C ILE A 793 -36.96 3.59 58.02
N LEU A 794 -35.88 3.75 57.24
CA LEU A 794 -34.58 4.25 57.69
C LEU A 794 -34.21 5.62 57.08
N TRP A 795 -35.12 6.24 56.32
CA TRP A 795 -34.86 7.46 55.57
C TRP A 795 -34.67 8.69 56.46
N ASN A 796 -33.56 9.40 56.28
CA ASN A 796 -33.19 10.61 57.05
C ASN A 796 -32.79 11.82 56.15
N TYR A 797 -33.03 11.75 54.84
CA TYR A 797 -32.59 12.77 53.87
C TYR A 797 -33.75 13.61 53.31
N ASP A 798 -33.43 14.83 52.87
CA ASP A 798 -34.42 15.88 52.57
C ASP A 798 -35.01 15.84 51.13
N GLU A 799 -34.50 15.02 50.20
CA GLU A 799 -34.91 15.06 48.77
C GLU A 799 -35.60 13.77 48.26
N VAL A 800 -36.83 13.52 48.73
CA VAL A 800 -37.76 12.56 48.10
C VAL A 800 -38.86 13.32 47.37
N ILE A 801 -38.93 13.14 46.05
CA ILE A 801 -39.95 13.73 45.19
C ILE A 801 -40.68 12.64 44.43
N ILE A 802 -41.89 12.30 44.89
CA ILE A 802 -42.83 11.42 44.19
C ILE A 802 -44.04 12.26 43.76
N GLN A 803 -44.07 12.65 42.49
CA GLN A 803 -45.09 13.57 41.95
C GLN A 803 -45.48 13.21 40.52
N ASN A 804 -46.67 13.63 40.10
CA ASN A 804 -47.20 13.46 38.73
C ASN A 804 -47.26 12.00 38.20
N ASN A 805 -47.27 11.00 39.08
CA ASN A 805 -47.56 9.60 38.75
C ASN A 805 -49.08 9.30 38.85
N ALA A 806 -49.49 8.07 38.55
CA ALA A 806 -50.88 7.62 38.76
C ALA A 806 -51.28 7.70 40.24
N TYR A 807 -50.44 7.15 41.12
CA TYR A 807 -50.47 7.32 42.57
C TYR A 807 -49.23 8.07 43.05
N ASN A 808 -49.38 9.01 43.98
CA ASN A 808 -48.27 9.79 44.53
C ASN A 808 -48.27 9.67 46.06
N PRO A 809 -47.78 8.55 46.63
CA PRO A 809 -47.71 8.38 48.07
C PRO A 809 -46.79 9.43 48.70
N THR A 810 -47.21 9.96 49.83
CA THR A 810 -46.33 10.76 50.71
C THR A 810 -45.37 9.85 51.46
N THR A 811 -44.25 10.39 51.93
CA THR A 811 -43.31 9.67 52.81
C THR A 811 -44.01 9.03 54.02
N TRP A 812 -45.00 9.74 54.61
CA TRP A 812 -45.79 9.21 55.71
C TRP A 812 -46.64 8.01 55.30
N GLN A 813 -47.24 8.03 54.11
CA GLN A 813 -48.02 6.90 53.59
C GLN A 813 -47.14 5.67 53.36
N MET A 814 -45.95 5.87 52.79
CA MET A 814 -44.96 4.80 52.61
C MET A 814 -44.56 4.19 53.95
N GLN A 815 -44.22 5.00 54.97
CA GLN A 815 -43.85 4.50 56.30
C GLN A 815 -44.95 3.75 57.08
N ASN A 816 -46.19 3.78 56.60
CA ASN A 816 -47.35 3.15 57.25
C ASN A 816 -48.03 2.09 56.36
N GLY A 817 -47.34 1.59 55.31
CA GLY A 817 -47.86 0.52 54.45
C GLY A 817 -48.95 0.93 53.47
N TYR A 818 -49.14 2.23 53.23
CA TYR A 818 -50.04 2.74 52.20
C TYR A 818 -49.27 2.99 50.90
N CYS A 819 -48.72 1.93 50.32
CA CYS A 819 -47.80 2.01 49.19
C CYS A 819 -48.43 1.71 47.82
N SER A 820 -49.72 1.37 47.74
CA SER A 820 -50.42 1.10 46.46
C SER A 820 -51.85 1.62 46.39
N GLN A 821 -52.37 1.82 45.17
CA GLN A 821 -53.76 2.22 44.86
C GLN A 821 -54.41 1.42 43.73
#